data_AF-A0A520LK63-F1
#
_entry.id   AF-A0A520LK63-F1
#
_cell.length_a   1.000
_cell.length_b   1.000
_cell.length_c   1.000
_cell.angle_alpha   90.00
_cell.angle_beta   90.00
_cell.angle_gamma   90.00
#
_symmetry.space_group_name_H-M   'P 1'
#
loop_
_entity.id
_entity.type
_entity.pdbx_description
1 polymer ?
#
loop_
_entity_poly.entity_id
_entity_poly.type
_entity_poly.pdbx_seq_one_letter_code
_entity_poly.pdbx_strand_id
1 'polypeptide(L)'
;MRIKIQVGIIQLILLIAITGCGENEVKNPVLEGFSYTNAEIAEPCDSFDSNRIALFGDLHVHTNLSHDSAANATGTSPLDANRYAQGETIPMFPLDASGKPIGRATIDRPLDFLAVTDHGEFLGERALCTTPGSPAFDSAFCTTFRVDGRQGMLMLASVLTTESPQRLVDVCGEDGELCREYSKTPWQEIQMAANQENSPCRFTSFVGYEYTGTPGTSNYHRNVIFRNSTVPKEPISYIDAPIDSKLWSALNKVCPPNSGCDYITIPHNTNLANGRMAPYMKIAQDLESKSAYAITRLKREPIMEIFQHKGGSECINGLSSVIGAPDELCDIEAVRILGENKTYIAPDESSEDLLAFTQASQITKECENGVVGDNGMLGAGCVDPTDFHRSALLVGLKEEQTTGFNPIKLGVIGSTDTHVSSAGNVKESSWVGAVVGEGTSLERLEKGILTSGIDGNPGGLAGVWAEENTRDSIFDALLRKEVFGTSGPRIRPRFFAGWDIEENLCAAPDMIERAYDSGVPMGGDIKSSDGGKNLKFLMQASKDPDGLGIETLQLIKGWIDSAGAMRTSVIPVISEKKGADSLCKVFSDSDFDRSLSSYYYMRVIEPESRRWHTFDCDRIPSEQRPPVCSDGTYSSSIREMAWTSPIWYRSN
;
A
#
# COMPACT_ATOMS: atom_id res chain seq x y z
N MET A 1 -15.19 -28.99 -83.35
CA MET A 1 -13.83 -28.54 -83.78
C MET A 1 -12.81 -29.21 -82.84
N ARG A 2 -11.56 -29.49 -83.28
CA ARG A 2 -10.57 -30.29 -82.51
C ARG A 2 -9.50 -29.40 -81.84
N ILE A 3 -8.80 -29.96 -80.83
CA ILE A 3 -7.45 -29.55 -80.33
C ILE A 3 -7.44 -28.22 -79.55
N LYS A 4 -6.78 -28.01 -78.38
CA LYS A 4 -5.87 -28.74 -77.44
C LYS A 4 -5.93 -27.96 -76.05
N ILE A 5 -5.45 -28.36 -74.86
CA ILE A 5 -5.08 -29.64 -74.18
C ILE A 5 -4.69 -29.37 -72.69
N GLN A 6 -4.75 -30.39 -71.80
CA GLN A 6 -4.09 -30.47 -70.45
C GLN A 6 -4.50 -29.42 -69.36
N VAL A 7 -4.30 -29.58 -68.04
CA VAL A 7 -4.02 -30.69 -67.07
C VAL A 7 -4.47 -30.17 -65.67
N GLY A 8 -4.88 -30.96 -64.67
CA GLY A 8 -4.93 -32.42 -64.53
C GLY A 8 -5.81 -32.86 -63.36
N ILE A 9 -5.54 -34.05 -62.80
CA ILE A 9 -6.39 -34.78 -61.84
C ILE A 9 -5.53 -35.25 -60.66
N ILE A 10 -6.10 -35.33 -59.45
CA ILE A 10 -6.03 -36.45 -58.48
C ILE A 10 -6.39 -35.95 -57.06
N GLN A 11 -6.99 -36.73 -56.15
CA GLN A 11 -8.18 -37.61 -56.21
C GLN A 11 -8.53 -37.94 -54.75
N LEU A 12 -9.78 -37.80 -54.33
CA LEU A 12 -10.20 -38.18 -52.97
C LEU A 12 -10.45 -39.70 -52.91
N ILE A 13 -10.01 -40.37 -51.84
CA ILE A 13 -10.36 -41.76 -51.54
C ILE A 13 -10.83 -41.87 -50.08
N LEU A 14 -11.97 -42.53 -49.86
CA LEU A 14 -12.56 -42.81 -48.56
C LEU A 14 -13.22 -44.20 -48.61
N LEU A 15 -12.90 -45.06 -47.64
CA LEU A 15 -13.62 -46.29 -47.29
C LEU A 15 -13.85 -46.25 -45.76
N ILE A 16 -15.02 -46.53 -45.15
CA ILE A 16 -15.90 -47.73 -45.23
C ILE A 16 -15.15 -48.94 -44.62
N ALA A 17 -15.56 -49.67 -43.58
CA ALA A 17 -16.89 -50.01 -43.00
C ALA A 17 -16.71 -50.51 -41.51
N ILE A 18 -17.69 -50.80 -40.64
CA ILE A 18 -19.16 -50.56 -40.56
C ILE A 18 -19.68 -50.80 -39.10
N THR A 19 -20.91 -50.36 -38.80
CA THR A 19 -21.82 -50.56 -37.62
C THR A 19 -21.46 -51.45 -36.41
N GLY A 20 -21.90 -51.00 -35.21
CA GLY A 20 -22.24 -51.85 -34.06
C GLY A 20 -22.94 -51.06 -32.93
N CYS A 21 -24.10 -51.52 -32.43
CA CYS A 21 -24.88 -50.84 -31.39
C CYS A 21 -24.83 -51.57 -30.04
N GLY A 22 -24.92 -50.84 -28.92
CA GLY A 22 -25.12 -51.42 -27.58
C GLY A 22 -25.03 -50.39 -26.46
N GLU A 23 -26.13 -50.14 -25.75
CA GLU A 23 -26.17 -49.36 -24.52
C GLU A 23 -26.06 -50.28 -23.30
N ASN A 24 -25.10 -50.06 -22.39
CA ASN A 24 -25.36 -49.58 -21.02
C ASN A 24 -24.17 -49.71 -20.05
N GLU A 25 -24.12 -48.75 -19.12
CA GLU A 25 -23.50 -48.70 -17.78
C GLU A 25 -22.04 -49.12 -17.51
N VAL A 26 -21.24 -48.06 -17.24
CA VAL A 26 -20.34 -47.89 -16.07
C VAL A 26 -19.21 -48.90 -15.81
N LYS A 27 -17.96 -48.45 -16.06
CA LYS A 27 -16.83 -48.54 -15.11
C LYS A 27 -15.71 -47.55 -15.47
N ASN A 28 -14.99 -47.06 -14.46
CA ASN A 28 -13.97 -46.02 -14.61
C ASN A 28 -12.66 -46.54 -15.24
N PRO A 29 -12.10 -45.82 -16.23
CA PRO A 29 -10.67 -45.51 -16.31
C PRO A 29 -10.42 -44.15 -15.62
N VAL A 30 -9.57 -44.04 -14.60
CA VAL A 30 -8.09 -44.00 -14.68
C VAL A 30 -7.59 -42.69 -15.32
N LEU A 31 -6.82 -41.92 -14.55
CA LEU A 31 -6.16 -40.69 -14.97
C LEU A 31 -4.99 -41.02 -15.90
N GLU A 32 -5.06 -40.60 -17.17
CA GLU A 32 -3.90 -40.61 -18.07
C GLU A 32 -3.48 -39.18 -18.44
N GLY A 33 -2.24 -38.87 -18.07
CA GLY A 33 -1.43 -37.69 -18.39
C GLY A 33 -2.04 -36.54 -19.19
N PHE A 34 -2.42 -35.47 -18.50
CA PHE A 34 -2.21 -34.14 -19.05
C PHE A 34 -0.71 -33.89 -19.14
N SER A 35 -0.15 -33.99 -20.35
CA SER A 35 1.19 -33.50 -20.62
C SER A 35 1.19 -31.99 -20.49
N TYR A 36 1.78 -31.47 -19.41
CA TYR A 36 2.19 -30.08 -19.36
C TYR A 36 3.12 -29.83 -20.55
N THR A 37 2.68 -29.05 -21.53
CA THR A 37 3.61 -28.39 -22.44
C THR A 37 4.41 -27.43 -21.58
N ASN A 38 5.72 -27.66 -21.44
CA ASN A 38 6.59 -26.88 -20.58
C ASN A 38 6.30 -25.38 -20.74
N ALA A 39 5.94 -24.72 -19.64
CA ALA A 39 6.43 -23.36 -19.47
C ALA A 39 7.95 -23.48 -19.55
N GLU A 40 8.59 -22.74 -20.47
CA GLU A 40 10.04 -22.65 -20.47
C GLU A 40 10.44 -22.14 -19.09
N ILE A 41 11.32 -22.88 -18.39
CA ILE A 41 11.89 -22.41 -17.14
C ILE A 41 12.72 -21.20 -17.55
N ALA A 42 12.22 -20.00 -17.26
CA ALA A 42 12.98 -18.78 -17.46
C ALA A 42 14.30 -18.94 -16.71
N GLU A 43 15.42 -18.70 -17.40
CA GLU A 43 16.72 -18.73 -16.72
C GLU A 43 16.69 -17.65 -15.62
N PRO A 44 17.07 -17.98 -14.37
CA PRO A 44 17.06 -17.02 -13.27
C PRO A 44 17.86 -15.77 -13.61
N CYS A 45 17.45 -14.64 -13.07
CA CYS A 45 18.14 -13.37 -13.31
C CYS A 45 19.64 -13.44 -12.94
N ASP A 46 20.50 -12.67 -13.62
CA ASP A 46 21.93 -12.48 -13.24
C ASP A 46 22.09 -12.00 -11.78
N SER A 47 21.04 -11.41 -11.21
CA SER A 47 20.93 -10.92 -9.83
C SER A 47 20.28 -11.91 -8.86
N PHE A 48 20.00 -13.16 -9.27
CA PHE A 48 19.37 -14.17 -8.42
C PHE A 48 20.24 -14.52 -7.20
N ASP A 49 19.65 -14.47 -6.01
CA ASP A 49 20.28 -14.90 -4.75
C ASP A 49 19.25 -15.65 -3.89
N SER A 50 19.58 -16.88 -3.47
CA SER A 50 18.78 -17.66 -2.52
C SER A 50 18.71 -17.02 -1.13
N ASN A 51 19.67 -16.14 -0.79
CA ASN A 51 19.63 -15.29 0.39
C ASN A 51 18.82 -14.01 0.20
N ARG A 52 18.27 -13.79 -1.00
CA ARG A 52 17.41 -12.67 -1.41
C ARG A 52 18.10 -11.31 -1.48
N ILE A 53 17.73 -10.54 -2.49
CA ILE A 53 18.16 -9.16 -2.73
C ILE A 53 17.11 -8.17 -2.23
N ALA A 54 17.55 -7.02 -1.69
CA ALA A 54 16.66 -5.94 -1.31
C ALA A 54 16.30 -5.11 -2.55
N LEU A 55 15.02 -5.14 -2.92
CA LEU A 55 14.45 -4.33 -3.98
C LEU A 55 13.57 -3.24 -3.36
N PHE A 56 13.61 -2.04 -3.95
CA PHE A 56 12.85 -0.87 -3.52
C PHE A 56 11.88 -0.42 -4.61
N GLY A 57 10.63 -0.24 -4.24
CA GLY A 57 9.59 0.20 -5.15
C GLY A 57 8.56 1.10 -4.48
N ASP A 58 7.52 1.39 -5.23
CA ASP A 58 6.37 2.16 -4.80
C ASP A 58 5.11 1.40 -5.22
N LEU A 59 4.17 1.21 -4.30
CA LEU A 59 2.93 0.44 -4.54
C LEU A 59 1.68 1.32 -4.43
N HIS A 60 1.85 2.64 -4.38
CA HIS A 60 0.75 3.60 -4.24
C HIS A 60 1.05 4.88 -5.03
N VAL A 61 0.58 4.93 -6.28
CA VAL A 61 0.92 6.00 -7.23
C VAL A 61 -0.28 6.35 -8.11
N HIS A 62 -0.68 7.62 -8.08
CA HIS A 62 -1.82 8.17 -8.82
C HIS A 62 -1.36 9.04 -10.02
N THR A 63 -2.16 9.04 -11.08
CA THR A 63 -1.87 9.67 -12.37
C THR A 63 -3.07 10.50 -12.87
N ASN A 64 -3.08 10.94 -14.13
CA ASN A 64 -4.17 11.73 -14.71
C ASN A 64 -5.52 10.97 -14.79
N LEU A 65 -5.54 9.66 -14.55
CA LEU A 65 -6.77 8.85 -14.52
C LEU A 65 -7.48 8.95 -13.16
N SER A 66 -6.72 8.96 -12.06
CA SER A 66 -7.20 9.11 -10.68
C SER A 66 -8.02 10.39 -10.46
N HIS A 67 -8.98 10.31 -9.53
CA HIS A 67 -10.12 11.22 -9.50
C HIS A 67 -9.85 12.58 -8.84
N ASP A 68 -9.00 12.57 -7.82
CA ASP A 68 -8.52 13.68 -6.99
C ASP A 68 -7.10 14.14 -7.36
N SER A 69 -6.44 13.37 -8.22
CA SER A 69 -5.03 13.51 -8.54
C SER A 69 -4.63 14.83 -9.21
N ALA A 70 -3.51 15.41 -8.80
CA ALA A 70 -2.94 16.62 -9.39
C ALA A 70 -2.29 16.39 -10.77
N ALA A 71 -1.95 15.14 -11.11
CA ALA A 71 -1.48 14.74 -12.44
C ALA A 71 -2.51 15.03 -13.55
N ASN A 72 -3.79 15.24 -13.20
CA ASN A 72 -4.80 15.81 -14.11
C ASN A 72 -4.36 17.15 -14.74
N ALA A 73 -3.59 17.98 -14.02
CA ALA A 73 -3.17 19.31 -14.48
C ALA A 73 -1.82 19.31 -15.23
N THR A 74 -0.95 18.33 -14.97
CA THR A 74 0.28 18.09 -15.76
C THR A 74 0.02 17.20 -16.98
N GLY A 75 -1.07 16.42 -16.96
CA GLY A 75 -1.41 15.43 -17.98
C GLY A 75 -0.56 14.16 -17.93
N THR A 76 0.12 13.87 -16.82
CA THR A 76 1.03 12.71 -16.71
C THR A 76 0.25 11.40 -16.54
N SER A 77 0.57 10.44 -17.41
CA SER A 77 -0.14 9.16 -17.59
C SER A 77 0.42 8.02 -16.73
N PRO A 78 -0.25 6.85 -16.67
CA PRO A 78 0.34 5.60 -16.15
C PRO A 78 1.68 5.24 -16.80
N LEU A 79 1.87 5.57 -18.08
CA LEU A 79 3.16 5.36 -18.76
C LEU A 79 4.24 6.32 -18.26
N ASP A 80 3.89 7.59 -18.01
CA ASP A 80 4.83 8.58 -17.46
C ASP A 80 5.27 8.20 -16.03
N ALA A 81 4.37 7.69 -15.20
CA ALA A 81 4.70 7.18 -13.86
C ALA A 81 5.71 6.02 -13.91
N ASN A 82 5.51 5.05 -14.82
CA ASN A 82 6.44 3.94 -15.03
C ASN A 82 7.82 4.40 -15.55
N ARG A 83 7.85 5.43 -16.40
CA ARG A 83 9.09 5.97 -16.95
C ARG A 83 9.83 6.84 -15.92
N TYR A 84 9.10 7.58 -15.09
CA TYR A 84 9.66 8.30 -13.94
C TYR A 84 10.35 7.35 -12.96
N ALA A 85 9.67 6.25 -12.59
CA ALA A 85 10.24 5.20 -11.73
C ALA A 85 11.52 4.58 -12.32
N GLN A 86 11.65 4.51 -13.64
CA GLN A 86 12.87 4.03 -14.33
C GLN A 86 13.96 5.11 -14.51
N GLY A 87 13.74 6.35 -14.07
CA GLY A 87 14.73 7.44 -14.16
C GLY A 87 14.52 8.45 -15.29
N GLU A 88 13.40 8.42 -16.01
CA GLU A 88 13.10 9.42 -17.05
C GLU A 88 12.47 10.72 -16.52
N THR A 89 12.55 11.78 -17.33
CA THR A 89 12.06 13.12 -16.96
C THR A 89 10.65 13.42 -17.47
N ILE A 90 9.68 13.44 -16.56
CA ILE A 90 8.27 13.76 -16.83
C ILE A 90 7.99 15.28 -16.79
N PRO A 91 6.91 15.77 -17.44
CA PRO A 91 6.37 17.11 -17.20
C PRO A 91 5.92 17.31 -15.74
N MET A 92 6.11 18.50 -15.18
CA MET A 92 5.75 18.82 -13.80
C MET A 92 5.33 20.28 -13.65
N PHE A 93 4.78 20.64 -12.49
CA PHE A 93 4.63 22.03 -12.05
C PHE A 93 5.96 22.81 -12.09
N PRO A 94 5.94 24.14 -12.33
CA PRO A 94 4.76 24.96 -12.57
C PRO A 94 4.17 24.80 -13.98
N LEU A 95 2.92 25.25 -14.13
CA LEU A 95 2.23 25.38 -15.41
C LEU A 95 2.42 26.80 -15.98
N ASP A 96 2.28 26.97 -17.29
CA ASP A 96 2.21 28.29 -17.93
C ASP A 96 0.77 28.85 -17.94
N ALA A 97 0.63 30.09 -18.44
CA ALA A 97 -0.66 30.78 -18.54
C ALA A 97 -1.68 30.14 -19.52
N SER A 98 -1.33 29.04 -20.19
CA SER A 98 -2.26 28.19 -20.97
C SER A 98 -2.59 26.86 -20.28
N GLY A 99 -2.15 26.67 -19.02
CA GLY A 99 -2.34 25.45 -18.25
C GLY A 99 -1.37 24.32 -18.60
N LYS A 100 -0.35 24.58 -19.41
CA LYS A 100 0.60 23.55 -19.85
C LYS A 100 1.79 23.44 -18.88
N PRO A 101 2.25 22.23 -18.48
CA PRO A 101 3.45 22.09 -17.68
C PRO A 101 4.70 22.61 -18.41
N ILE A 102 5.43 23.49 -17.73
CA ILE A 102 6.75 23.99 -18.14
C ILE A 102 7.87 23.54 -17.18
N GLY A 103 7.51 23.14 -15.95
CA GLY A 103 8.39 22.41 -15.06
C GLY A 103 8.63 20.97 -15.53
N ARG A 104 9.60 20.31 -14.88
CA ARG A 104 9.99 18.93 -15.14
C ARG A 104 10.47 18.27 -13.85
N ALA A 105 10.23 16.98 -13.69
CA ALA A 105 10.75 16.19 -12.59
C ALA A 105 11.45 14.92 -13.10
N THR A 106 12.46 14.47 -12.35
CA THR A 106 13.12 13.16 -12.48
C THR A 106 13.34 12.63 -11.06
N ILE A 107 13.21 11.32 -10.84
CA ILE A 107 13.57 10.68 -9.56
C ILE A 107 15.09 10.81 -9.31
N ASP A 108 15.54 10.74 -8.05
CA ASP A 108 16.97 10.81 -7.76
C ASP A 108 17.73 9.57 -8.25
N ARG A 109 17.10 8.39 -8.14
CA ARG A 109 17.60 7.06 -8.56
C ARG A 109 16.41 6.19 -8.98
N PRO A 110 16.51 5.37 -10.04
CA PRO A 110 15.43 4.46 -10.43
C PRO A 110 14.95 3.54 -9.31
N LEU A 111 13.68 3.14 -9.34
CA LEU A 111 13.11 2.08 -8.51
C LEU A 111 13.36 0.70 -9.15
N ASP A 112 13.32 -0.34 -8.33
CA ASP A 112 13.37 -1.74 -8.79
C ASP A 112 11.99 -2.24 -9.25
N PHE A 113 10.91 -1.71 -8.64
CA PHE A 113 9.53 -2.05 -9.02
C PHE A 113 8.52 -0.92 -8.78
N LEU A 114 7.34 -1.03 -9.39
CA LEU A 114 6.23 -0.08 -9.29
C LEU A 114 4.87 -0.80 -9.34
N ALA A 115 3.86 -0.25 -8.68
CA ALA A 115 2.47 -0.35 -9.12
C ALA A 115 1.90 1.06 -9.33
N VAL A 116 1.25 1.29 -10.48
CA VAL A 116 0.32 2.41 -10.63
C VAL A 116 -1.01 1.94 -10.05
N THR A 117 -1.61 2.77 -9.20
CA THR A 117 -2.81 2.42 -8.43
C THR A 117 -3.84 3.55 -8.48
N ASP A 118 -4.08 4.09 -9.68
CA ASP A 118 -5.21 5.01 -9.88
C ASP A 118 -6.51 4.39 -9.33
N HIS A 119 -7.37 5.24 -8.76
CA HIS A 119 -8.69 4.89 -8.24
C HIS A 119 -9.48 4.00 -9.23
N GLY A 120 -10.01 2.87 -8.76
CA GLY A 120 -10.93 2.02 -9.53
C GLY A 120 -12.34 2.61 -9.58
N GLU A 121 -12.65 3.50 -8.64
CA GLU A 121 -13.78 4.41 -8.64
C GLU A 121 -13.64 5.44 -9.77
N PHE A 122 -14.76 5.85 -10.34
CA PHE A 122 -14.87 6.98 -11.28
C PHE A 122 -14.07 6.94 -12.59
N LEU A 123 -13.29 5.90 -12.90
CA LEU A 123 -12.63 5.76 -14.20
C LEU A 123 -13.63 5.92 -15.37
N GLY A 124 -14.82 5.33 -15.25
CA GLY A 124 -15.88 5.44 -16.26
C GLY A 124 -16.60 6.79 -16.22
N GLU A 125 -16.99 7.23 -15.04
CA GLU A 125 -17.63 8.53 -14.77
C GLU A 125 -16.79 9.70 -15.33
N ARG A 126 -15.47 9.68 -15.11
CA ARG A 126 -14.53 10.67 -15.66
C ARG A 126 -14.33 10.52 -17.15
N ALA A 127 -14.13 9.32 -17.68
CA ALA A 127 -14.01 9.10 -19.13
C ALA A 127 -15.27 9.58 -19.89
N LEU A 128 -16.46 9.38 -19.31
CA LEU A 128 -17.71 9.93 -19.82
C LEU A 128 -17.74 11.46 -19.77
N CYS A 129 -17.39 12.06 -18.64
CA CYS A 129 -17.40 13.51 -18.50
C CYS A 129 -16.27 14.23 -19.26
N THR A 130 -15.20 13.57 -19.69
CA THR A 130 -14.08 14.20 -20.43
C THR A 130 -14.08 13.90 -21.94
N THR A 131 -14.64 12.77 -22.40
CA THR A 131 -14.62 12.38 -23.82
C THR A 131 -15.69 13.12 -24.64
N PRO A 132 -15.33 13.99 -25.60
CA PRO A 132 -16.32 14.71 -26.41
C PRO A 132 -17.17 13.76 -27.25
N GLY A 133 -18.50 13.88 -27.13
CA GLY A 133 -19.45 12.99 -27.82
C GLY A 133 -19.75 11.68 -27.08
N SER A 134 -19.30 11.51 -25.83
CA SER A 134 -19.84 10.46 -24.95
C SER A 134 -21.34 10.73 -24.65
N PRO A 135 -22.16 9.71 -24.32
CA PRO A 135 -23.59 9.92 -24.07
C PRO A 135 -23.91 10.84 -22.88
N ALA A 136 -22.99 10.98 -21.93
CA ALA A 136 -23.15 11.85 -20.76
C ALA A 136 -22.36 13.16 -20.85
N PHE A 137 -21.59 13.39 -21.93
CA PHE A 137 -20.70 14.54 -22.04
C PHE A 137 -21.43 15.88 -21.85
N ASP A 138 -22.57 16.06 -22.49
CA ASP A 138 -23.39 17.29 -22.38
C ASP A 138 -24.43 17.25 -21.23
N SER A 139 -24.31 16.31 -20.29
CA SER A 139 -25.13 16.28 -19.07
C SER A 139 -24.84 17.49 -18.16
N ALA A 140 -25.80 17.84 -17.30
CA ALA A 140 -25.61 18.89 -16.31
C ALA A 140 -24.45 18.57 -15.35
N PHE A 141 -24.35 17.32 -14.89
CA PHE A 141 -23.25 16.86 -14.05
C PHE A 141 -21.89 17.01 -14.75
N CYS A 142 -21.73 16.44 -15.94
CA CYS A 142 -20.45 16.48 -16.65
C CYS A 142 -20.07 17.89 -17.13
N THR A 143 -21.06 18.75 -17.40
CA THR A 143 -20.81 20.16 -17.69
C THR A 143 -20.20 20.86 -16.49
N THR A 144 -20.80 20.75 -15.30
CA THR A 144 -20.26 21.34 -14.06
C THR A 144 -18.92 20.74 -13.65
N PHE A 145 -18.76 19.42 -13.76
CA PHE A 145 -17.49 18.71 -13.52
C PHE A 145 -16.31 19.27 -14.34
N ARG A 146 -16.57 19.78 -15.56
CA ARG A 146 -15.56 20.40 -16.43
C ARG A 146 -15.33 21.91 -16.18
N VAL A 147 -16.12 22.57 -15.32
CA VAL A 147 -15.94 24.01 -15.02
C VAL A 147 -14.71 24.24 -14.14
N ASP A 148 -14.56 23.42 -13.09
CA ASP A 148 -13.43 23.45 -12.18
C ASP A 148 -13.09 22.03 -11.70
N GLY A 149 -11.80 21.70 -11.70
CA GLY A 149 -11.32 20.36 -11.37
C GLY A 149 -11.50 20.00 -9.89
N ARG A 150 -11.42 20.99 -8.98
CA ARG A 150 -11.66 20.77 -7.55
C ARG A 150 -13.15 20.57 -7.25
N GLN A 151 -14.03 21.33 -7.90
CA GLN A 151 -15.47 21.11 -7.85
C GLN A 151 -15.84 19.72 -8.42
N GLY A 152 -15.27 19.34 -9.57
CA GLY A 152 -15.48 18.02 -10.17
C GLY A 152 -15.01 16.86 -9.28
N MET A 153 -13.86 17.00 -8.61
CA MET A 153 -13.38 16.05 -7.60
C MET A 153 -14.36 15.93 -6.42
N LEU A 154 -14.78 17.05 -5.82
CA LEU A 154 -15.68 17.05 -4.66
C LEU A 154 -17.07 16.48 -4.99
N MET A 155 -17.58 16.75 -6.20
CA MET A 155 -18.83 16.16 -6.71
C MET A 155 -18.75 14.63 -6.77
N LEU A 156 -17.64 14.05 -7.24
CA LEU A 156 -17.43 12.60 -7.26
C LEU A 156 -17.19 12.03 -5.85
N ALA A 157 -16.32 12.66 -5.05
CA ALA A 157 -15.98 12.21 -3.70
C ALA A 157 -17.21 12.06 -2.78
N SER A 158 -18.26 12.86 -2.99
CA SER A 158 -19.55 12.75 -2.28
C SER A 158 -20.22 11.37 -2.36
N VAL A 159 -19.92 10.57 -3.40
CA VAL A 159 -20.42 9.20 -3.54
C VAL A 159 -19.66 8.22 -2.64
N LEU A 160 -18.41 8.51 -2.26
CA LEU A 160 -17.55 7.63 -1.46
C LEU A 160 -17.68 7.86 0.05
N THR A 161 -18.32 8.95 0.49
CA THR A 161 -18.51 9.28 1.92
C THR A 161 -19.71 8.59 2.57
N THR A 162 -20.52 7.87 1.79
CA THR A 162 -21.65 7.06 2.29
C THR A 162 -21.27 5.58 2.46
N GLU A 163 -21.86 4.92 3.45
CA GLU A 163 -21.73 3.47 3.64
C GLU A 163 -22.56 2.61 2.66
N SER A 164 -23.30 3.25 1.75
CA SER A 164 -24.06 2.62 0.68
C SER A 164 -23.91 3.46 -0.59
N PRO A 165 -22.69 3.50 -1.17
CA PRO A 165 -22.40 4.22 -2.41
C PRO A 165 -23.27 3.71 -3.55
N GLN A 166 -23.67 4.60 -4.47
CA GLN A 166 -24.44 4.31 -5.68
C GLN A 166 -23.85 5.11 -6.84
N ARG A 167 -23.90 4.57 -8.07
CA ARG A 167 -23.42 5.30 -9.25
C ARG A 167 -24.38 6.44 -9.62
N LEU A 168 -23.84 7.49 -10.21
CA LEU A 168 -24.60 8.68 -10.61
C LEU A 168 -25.47 8.37 -11.83
N VAL A 169 -26.79 8.26 -11.66
CA VAL A 169 -27.72 7.87 -12.75
C VAL A 169 -27.60 8.79 -13.96
N ASP A 170 -27.48 10.11 -13.75
CA ASP A 170 -27.28 11.14 -14.80
C ASP A 170 -26.01 10.96 -15.63
N VAL A 171 -25.03 10.17 -15.16
CA VAL A 171 -23.76 9.88 -15.84
C VAL A 171 -23.69 8.44 -16.33
N CYS A 172 -24.15 7.48 -15.51
CA CYS A 172 -23.94 6.04 -15.71
C CYS A 172 -25.17 5.29 -16.23
N GLY A 173 -26.33 5.94 -16.31
CA GLY A 173 -27.63 5.30 -16.53
C GLY A 173 -28.14 4.55 -15.30
N GLU A 174 -29.41 4.13 -15.35
CA GLU A 174 -30.15 3.48 -14.24
C GLU A 174 -29.39 2.26 -13.67
N ASP A 175 -28.92 1.35 -14.53
CA ASP A 175 -28.20 0.12 -14.13
C ASP A 175 -26.68 0.33 -13.93
N GLY A 176 -26.18 1.55 -14.12
CA GLY A 176 -24.76 1.90 -14.02
C GLY A 176 -23.85 1.35 -15.14
N GLU A 177 -24.41 0.63 -16.13
CA GLU A 177 -23.66 -0.07 -17.19
C GLU A 177 -22.76 0.87 -18.02
N LEU A 178 -23.18 2.11 -18.26
CA LEU A 178 -22.42 3.03 -19.10
C LEU A 178 -21.06 3.38 -18.46
N CYS A 179 -20.99 3.52 -17.13
CA CYS A 179 -19.73 3.72 -16.41
C CYS A 179 -18.88 2.43 -16.32
N ARG A 180 -19.50 1.24 -16.34
CA ARG A 180 -18.77 -0.03 -16.47
C ARG A 180 -18.12 -0.19 -17.84
N GLU A 181 -18.79 0.25 -18.90
CA GLU A 181 -18.21 0.21 -20.25
C GLU A 181 -17.09 1.23 -20.40
N TYR A 182 -17.30 2.47 -19.96
CA TYR A 182 -16.30 3.55 -20.13
C TYR A 182 -15.09 3.42 -19.20
N SER A 183 -15.16 2.67 -18.10
CA SER A 183 -13.97 2.39 -17.26
C SER A 183 -12.97 1.43 -17.91
N LYS A 184 -13.38 0.66 -18.92
CA LYS A 184 -12.53 -0.36 -19.57
C LYS A 184 -11.34 0.25 -20.30
N THR A 185 -11.50 1.41 -20.93
CA THR A 185 -10.43 2.09 -21.67
C THR A 185 -9.30 2.58 -20.75
N PRO A 186 -9.55 3.41 -19.71
CA PRO A 186 -8.49 3.81 -18.76
C PRO A 186 -7.95 2.61 -17.95
N TRP A 187 -8.77 1.62 -17.62
CA TRP A 187 -8.28 0.38 -16.99
C TRP A 187 -7.33 -0.41 -17.92
N GLN A 188 -7.58 -0.40 -19.23
CA GLN A 188 -6.66 -0.97 -20.23
C GLN A 188 -5.40 -0.11 -20.39
N GLU A 189 -5.46 1.21 -20.23
CA GLU A 189 -4.27 2.09 -20.26
C GLU A 189 -3.31 1.76 -19.11
N ILE A 190 -3.82 1.60 -17.88
CA ILE A 190 -3.03 1.16 -16.71
C ILE A 190 -2.40 -0.22 -16.96
N GLN A 191 -3.19 -1.19 -17.45
CA GLN A 191 -2.68 -2.50 -17.84
C GLN A 191 -1.61 -2.43 -18.95
N MET A 192 -1.79 -1.57 -19.95
CA MET A 192 -0.85 -1.44 -21.07
C MET A 192 0.48 -0.83 -20.60
N ALA A 193 0.44 0.25 -19.82
CA ALA A 193 1.65 0.85 -19.25
C ALA A 193 2.42 -0.16 -18.39
N ALA A 194 1.74 -0.83 -17.45
CA ALA A 194 2.38 -1.80 -16.56
C ALA A 194 2.91 -3.04 -17.29
N ASN A 195 2.31 -3.46 -18.41
CA ASN A 195 2.80 -4.61 -19.19
C ASN A 195 3.85 -4.23 -20.26
N GLN A 196 3.87 -2.99 -20.73
CA GLN A 196 4.89 -2.49 -21.66
C GLN A 196 6.23 -2.27 -20.93
N GLU A 197 6.18 -1.65 -19.75
CA GLU A 197 7.37 -1.21 -19.02
C GLU A 197 7.95 -2.30 -18.10
N ASN A 198 7.20 -3.37 -17.81
CA ASN A 198 7.69 -4.51 -17.05
C ASN A 198 8.79 -5.27 -17.82
N SER A 199 10.05 -5.02 -17.44
CA SER A 199 11.25 -5.71 -17.91
C SER A 199 11.82 -6.59 -16.79
N PRO A 200 11.49 -7.90 -16.75
CA PRO A 200 12.07 -8.83 -15.77
C PRO A 200 13.59 -8.71 -15.65
N CYS A 201 14.10 -8.98 -14.45
CA CYS A 201 15.49 -8.82 -14.03
C CYS A 201 16.01 -7.36 -13.99
N ARG A 202 15.22 -6.35 -14.36
CA ARG A 202 15.64 -4.94 -14.35
C ARG A 202 14.64 -3.98 -13.70
N PHE A 203 13.36 -4.09 -14.07
CA PHE A 203 12.27 -3.28 -13.52
C PHE A 203 10.96 -4.06 -13.60
N THR A 204 10.35 -4.34 -12.44
CA THR A 204 9.06 -5.02 -12.37
C THR A 204 7.93 -4.00 -12.23
N SER A 205 6.98 -4.00 -13.16
CA SER A 205 5.78 -3.16 -13.03
C SER A 205 4.55 -4.03 -12.85
N PHE A 206 3.77 -3.78 -11.81
CA PHE A 206 2.55 -4.51 -11.48
C PHE A 206 1.31 -3.81 -12.04
N VAL A 207 0.32 -4.62 -12.42
CA VAL A 207 -1.04 -4.12 -12.67
C VAL A 207 -1.74 -3.97 -11.32
N GLY A 208 -2.30 -2.80 -11.04
CA GLY A 208 -3.05 -2.54 -9.82
C GLY A 208 -4.00 -1.34 -9.95
N TYR A 209 -4.82 -1.13 -8.92
CA TYR A 209 -5.75 0.01 -8.79
C TYR A 209 -6.05 0.25 -7.30
N GLU A 210 -6.39 1.47 -6.91
CA GLU A 210 -6.89 1.73 -5.54
C GLU A 210 -8.38 1.44 -5.45
N TYR A 211 -8.81 0.73 -4.41
CA TYR A 211 -10.19 0.61 -3.97
C TYR A 211 -10.43 1.67 -2.88
N THR A 212 -11.24 2.69 -3.20
CA THR A 212 -11.37 3.90 -2.38
C THR A 212 -12.75 4.00 -1.75
N GLY A 213 -12.85 3.61 -0.47
CA GLY A 213 -14.01 3.94 0.38
C GLY A 213 -13.65 5.00 1.42
N THR A 214 -14.46 6.06 1.52
CA THR A 214 -14.23 7.17 2.49
C THR A 214 -15.43 7.37 3.44
N PRO A 215 -16.14 6.30 3.91
CA PRO A 215 -17.40 6.44 4.62
C PRO A 215 -17.27 7.26 5.91
N GLY A 216 -18.18 8.21 6.12
CA GLY A 216 -18.10 9.13 7.26
C GLY A 216 -16.89 10.07 7.21
N THR A 217 -16.37 10.35 6.02
CA THR A 217 -15.14 11.16 5.81
C THR A 217 -13.93 10.55 6.52
N SER A 218 -13.84 9.22 6.54
CA SER A 218 -12.82 8.43 7.23
C SER A 218 -12.28 7.31 6.33
N ASN A 219 -10.99 7.01 6.46
CA ASN A 219 -10.24 6.18 5.52
C ASN A 219 -10.66 4.69 5.54
N TYR A 220 -10.92 4.10 4.38
CA TYR A 220 -11.13 2.65 4.22
C TYR A 220 -10.47 2.09 2.94
N HIS A 221 -9.43 2.77 2.46
CA HIS A 221 -8.79 2.55 1.16
C HIS A 221 -7.87 1.32 1.11
N ARG A 222 -7.74 0.70 -0.06
CA ARG A 222 -6.85 -0.46 -0.30
C ARG A 222 -6.27 -0.46 -1.72
N ASN A 223 -4.96 -0.59 -1.85
CA ASN A 223 -4.33 -0.89 -3.14
C ASN A 223 -4.50 -2.36 -3.51
N VAL A 224 -5.12 -2.64 -4.66
CA VAL A 224 -5.34 -3.99 -5.20
C VAL A 224 -4.23 -4.30 -6.20
N ILE A 225 -3.36 -5.25 -5.88
CA ILE A 225 -2.18 -5.61 -6.68
C ILE A 225 -2.35 -7.01 -7.27
N PHE A 226 -2.17 -7.15 -8.58
CA PHE A 226 -2.26 -8.44 -9.29
C PHE A 226 -0.88 -9.04 -9.56
N ARG A 227 -0.76 -10.37 -9.39
CA ARG A 227 0.49 -11.12 -9.59
C ARG A 227 1.07 -10.97 -10.99
N ASN A 228 0.23 -10.95 -12.02
CA ASN A 228 0.64 -10.94 -13.42
C ASN A 228 -0.39 -10.21 -14.32
N SER A 229 -0.21 -10.28 -15.64
CA SER A 229 -1.06 -9.62 -16.64
C SER A 229 -2.48 -10.18 -16.76
N THR A 230 -2.78 -11.32 -16.13
CA THR A 230 -4.11 -11.94 -16.11
C THR A 230 -4.96 -11.27 -15.04
N VAL A 231 -5.76 -10.27 -15.42
CA VAL A 231 -6.55 -9.44 -14.50
C VAL A 231 -8.04 -9.37 -14.90
N PRO A 232 -8.94 -8.90 -14.01
CA PRO A 232 -10.34 -8.64 -14.35
C PRO A 232 -10.51 -7.63 -15.49
N LYS A 233 -11.61 -7.74 -16.25
CA LYS A 233 -11.94 -6.80 -17.35
C LYS A 233 -12.32 -5.39 -16.88
N GLU A 234 -12.72 -5.27 -15.62
CA GLU A 234 -13.17 -4.05 -14.94
C GLU A 234 -12.61 -4.12 -13.51
N PRO A 235 -12.14 -3.02 -12.90
CA PRO A 235 -11.80 -3.01 -11.47
C PRO A 235 -13.06 -3.19 -10.62
N ILE A 236 -12.91 -3.79 -9.44
CA ILE A 236 -13.99 -3.88 -8.44
C ILE A 236 -13.83 -2.71 -7.47
N SER A 237 -14.73 -1.73 -7.57
CA SER A 237 -14.70 -0.51 -6.75
C SER A 237 -15.46 -0.66 -5.42
N TYR A 238 -15.27 0.28 -4.50
CA TYR A 238 -16.08 0.49 -3.30
C TYR A 238 -17.56 0.62 -3.64
N ILE A 239 -17.90 1.24 -4.79
CA ILE A 239 -19.28 1.39 -5.26
C ILE A 239 -19.89 0.02 -5.61
N ASP A 240 -19.09 -0.90 -6.13
CA ASP A 240 -19.52 -2.26 -6.48
C ASP A 240 -19.53 -3.21 -5.27
N ALA A 241 -18.68 -2.96 -4.27
CA ALA A 241 -18.41 -3.89 -3.17
C ALA A 241 -18.05 -3.18 -1.84
N PRO A 242 -18.98 -2.45 -1.19
CA PRO A 242 -18.68 -1.50 -0.09
C PRO A 242 -18.37 -2.12 1.30
N ILE A 243 -17.49 -3.13 1.35
CA ILE A 243 -16.70 -3.61 2.52
C ILE A 243 -15.61 -4.58 1.99
N ASP A 244 -14.49 -4.71 2.69
CA ASP A 244 -13.36 -5.61 2.40
C ASP A 244 -13.78 -7.05 2.03
N SER A 245 -14.69 -7.63 2.80
CA SER A 245 -15.22 -8.98 2.59
C SER A 245 -16.08 -9.09 1.31
N LYS A 246 -16.75 -8.01 0.89
CA LYS A 246 -17.40 -7.94 -0.44
C LYS A 246 -16.37 -7.78 -1.54
N LEU A 247 -15.34 -6.95 -1.36
CA LEU A 247 -14.25 -6.76 -2.32
C LEU A 247 -13.56 -8.11 -2.61
N TRP A 248 -13.14 -8.85 -1.58
CA TRP A 248 -12.55 -10.18 -1.77
C TRP A 248 -13.56 -11.19 -2.34
N SER A 249 -14.84 -11.12 -1.96
CA SER A 249 -15.89 -11.99 -2.54
C SER A 249 -16.11 -11.73 -4.03
N ALA A 250 -16.03 -10.48 -4.47
CA ALA A 250 -16.16 -10.08 -5.86
C ALA A 250 -14.89 -10.43 -6.66
N LEU A 251 -13.71 -10.06 -6.17
CA LEU A 251 -12.43 -10.40 -6.82
C LEU A 251 -12.23 -11.91 -6.96
N ASN A 252 -12.57 -12.73 -5.97
CA ASN A 252 -12.51 -14.20 -6.11
C ASN A 252 -13.51 -14.80 -7.13
N LYS A 253 -14.54 -14.05 -7.58
CA LYS A 253 -15.45 -14.49 -8.66
C LYS A 253 -14.88 -14.20 -10.05
N VAL A 254 -14.21 -13.05 -10.22
CA VAL A 254 -13.55 -12.67 -11.49
C VAL A 254 -12.15 -13.26 -11.64
N CYS A 255 -11.49 -13.59 -10.53
CA CYS A 255 -10.23 -14.30 -10.43
C CYS A 255 -10.40 -15.62 -9.65
N PRO A 256 -11.11 -16.62 -10.20
CA PRO A 256 -11.28 -17.91 -9.55
C PRO A 256 -9.96 -18.72 -9.55
N PRO A 257 -9.84 -19.74 -8.67
CA PRO A 257 -8.66 -20.60 -8.63
C PRO A 257 -8.32 -21.20 -10.00
N ASN A 258 -7.02 -21.28 -10.32
CA ASN A 258 -6.48 -21.78 -11.59
C ASN A 258 -6.82 -20.93 -12.84
N SER A 259 -7.37 -19.72 -12.69
CA SER A 259 -7.61 -18.80 -13.82
C SER A 259 -6.37 -18.11 -14.38
N GLY A 260 -5.23 -18.17 -13.67
CA GLY A 260 -4.03 -17.37 -13.93
C GLY A 260 -4.04 -16.02 -13.21
N CYS A 261 -5.21 -15.47 -12.86
CA CYS A 261 -5.31 -14.29 -12.01
C CYS A 261 -5.11 -14.66 -10.53
N ASP A 262 -4.22 -13.94 -9.86
CA ASP A 262 -4.04 -13.95 -8.41
C ASP A 262 -3.76 -12.52 -7.92
N TYR A 263 -4.18 -12.20 -6.70
CA TYR A 263 -4.20 -10.82 -6.19
C TYR A 263 -4.02 -10.75 -4.67
N ILE A 264 -3.52 -9.59 -4.23
CA ILE A 264 -3.58 -9.11 -2.84
C ILE A 264 -4.25 -7.73 -2.79
N THR A 265 -4.64 -7.32 -1.59
CA THR A 265 -5.13 -5.99 -1.24
C THR A 265 -4.28 -5.46 -0.10
N ILE A 266 -3.90 -4.18 -0.12
CA ILE A 266 -3.00 -3.56 0.87
C ILE A 266 -3.72 -2.36 1.47
N PRO A 267 -4.17 -2.38 2.74
CA PRO A 267 -4.67 -1.20 3.42
C PRO A 267 -3.55 -0.20 3.66
N HIS A 268 -3.88 1.07 3.48
CA HIS A 268 -3.02 2.23 3.68
C HIS A 268 -3.75 3.29 4.51
N ASN A 269 -3.00 4.26 5.04
CA ASN A 269 -3.56 5.46 5.66
C ASN A 269 -4.55 5.14 6.81
N THR A 270 -4.28 4.07 7.56
CA THR A 270 -5.13 3.61 8.68
C THR A 270 -5.14 4.61 9.82
N ASN A 271 -4.08 5.41 9.95
CA ASN A 271 -4.03 6.57 10.84
C ASN A 271 -5.21 7.54 10.66
N LEU A 272 -5.92 7.53 9.52
CA LEU A 272 -7.12 8.33 9.25
C LEU A 272 -8.44 7.51 9.20
N ALA A 273 -8.46 6.26 9.70
CA ALA A 273 -9.59 5.33 9.53
C ALA A 273 -10.67 5.34 10.62
N ASN A 274 -10.38 5.82 11.84
CA ASN A 274 -11.31 5.87 12.97
C ASN A 274 -11.98 4.53 13.31
N GLY A 275 -11.19 3.45 13.35
CA GLY A 275 -11.66 2.09 13.62
C GLY A 275 -12.35 1.41 12.45
N ARG A 276 -12.54 2.08 11.30
CA ARG A 276 -13.20 1.46 10.14
C ARG A 276 -12.35 0.35 9.51
N MET A 277 -11.04 0.33 9.74
CA MET A 277 -10.10 -0.73 9.32
C MET A 277 -10.09 -1.98 10.22
N ALA A 278 -10.85 -1.95 11.33
CA ALA A 278 -11.01 -3.07 12.26
C ALA A 278 -11.52 -4.35 11.56
N PRO A 279 -11.22 -5.54 12.09
CA PRO A 279 -11.70 -6.79 11.52
C PRO A 279 -13.22 -6.96 11.69
N TYR A 280 -13.82 -7.79 10.83
CA TYR A 280 -15.23 -8.21 10.88
C TYR A 280 -16.28 -7.12 10.61
N MET A 281 -15.90 -6.03 9.95
CA MET A 281 -16.81 -4.94 9.59
C MET A 281 -18.07 -5.43 8.85
N LYS A 282 -19.24 -5.27 9.50
CA LYS A 282 -20.57 -5.71 9.02
C LYS A 282 -20.69 -7.23 8.79
N ILE A 283 -19.89 -8.03 9.49
CA ILE A 283 -19.96 -9.50 9.50
C ILE A 283 -20.60 -9.97 10.82
N ALA A 284 -21.25 -11.13 10.80
CA ALA A 284 -21.76 -11.77 12.01
C ALA A 284 -20.61 -12.12 12.98
N GLN A 285 -20.86 -11.95 14.28
CA GLN A 285 -19.83 -12.01 15.32
C GLN A 285 -19.67 -13.41 15.95
N ASP A 286 -20.20 -14.45 15.30
CA ASP A 286 -19.99 -15.84 15.67
C ASP A 286 -18.61 -16.35 15.24
N LEU A 287 -18.20 -17.49 15.81
CA LEU A 287 -16.88 -18.07 15.60
C LEU A 287 -16.64 -18.54 14.15
N GLU A 288 -17.67 -19.03 13.45
CA GLU A 288 -17.55 -19.55 12.09
C GLU A 288 -17.31 -18.37 11.11
N SER A 289 -18.16 -17.33 11.22
CA SER A 289 -18.04 -16.09 10.45
C SER A 289 -16.71 -15.38 10.71
N LYS A 290 -16.28 -15.25 11.98
CA LYS A 290 -14.98 -14.67 12.33
C LYS A 290 -13.81 -15.47 11.76
N SER A 291 -13.82 -16.80 11.90
CA SER A 291 -12.73 -17.65 11.37
C SER A 291 -12.65 -17.58 9.84
N ALA A 292 -13.80 -17.62 9.14
CA ALA A 292 -13.84 -17.50 7.68
C ALA A 292 -13.31 -16.15 7.17
N TYR A 293 -13.65 -15.05 7.87
CA TYR A 293 -13.06 -13.74 7.59
C TYR A 293 -11.54 -13.73 7.82
N ALA A 294 -11.07 -14.21 8.98
CA ALA A 294 -9.65 -14.20 9.33
C ALA A 294 -8.79 -15.02 8.34
N ILE A 295 -9.26 -16.20 7.91
CA ILE A 295 -8.62 -17.01 6.87
C ILE A 295 -8.57 -16.27 5.53
N THR A 296 -9.62 -15.53 5.18
CA THR A 296 -9.67 -14.76 3.92
C THR A 296 -8.73 -13.55 3.98
N ARG A 297 -8.74 -12.79 5.09
CA ARG A 297 -7.85 -11.65 5.32
C ARG A 297 -6.39 -12.07 5.33
N LEU A 298 -6.02 -13.16 6.03
CA LEU A 298 -4.68 -13.74 6.01
C LEU A 298 -4.15 -14.12 4.61
N LYS A 299 -5.05 -14.46 3.68
CA LYS A 299 -4.67 -14.79 2.29
C LYS A 299 -4.62 -13.56 1.37
N ARG A 300 -5.57 -12.62 1.52
CA ARG A 300 -5.76 -11.51 0.58
C ARG A 300 -5.19 -10.19 1.06
N GLU A 301 -5.00 -10.00 2.35
CA GLU A 301 -4.49 -8.78 2.97
C GLU A 301 -3.28 -9.14 3.88
N PRO A 302 -2.14 -9.56 3.29
CA PRO A 302 -0.99 -10.03 4.07
C PRO A 302 -0.13 -8.88 4.61
N ILE A 303 -0.17 -7.69 4.01
CA ILE A 303 0.70 -6.56 4.29
C ILE A 303 -0.08 -5.25 4.35
N MET A 304 0.52 -4.24 4.97
CA MET A 304 -0.07 -2.92 5.23
C MET A 304 0.95 -1.83 4.94
N GLU A 305 0.50 -0.74 4.35
CA GLU A 305 1.28 0.48 4.16
C GLU A 305 1.15 1.36 5.42
N ILE A 306 2.28 1.62 6.08
CA ILE A 306 2.31 2.31 7.38
C ILE A 306 2.89 3.73 7.30
N PHE A 307 3.40 4.16 6.14
CA PHE A 307 4.00 5.49 5.97
C PHE A 307 3.90 5.97 4.52
N GLN A 308 3.44 7.20 4.34
CA GLN A 308 3.17 7.86 3.06
C GLN A 308 2.95 9.38 3.27
N HIS A 309 2.62 10.16 2.22
CA HIS A 309 2.59 11.63 2.31
C HIS A 309 1.60 12.20 3.36
N LYS A 310 0.53 11.44 3.68
CA LYS A 310 -0.49 11.71 4.73
C LYS A 310 -0.07 11.16 6.11
N GLY A 311 1.23 10.97 6.33
CA GLY A 311 1.85 10.72 7.63
C GLY A 311 2.02 9.25 8.04
N GLY A 312 2.39 9.06 9.31
CA GLY A 312 2.66 7.76 9.90
C GLY A 312 1.42 7.03 10.43
N SER A 313 1.36 5.72 10.21
CA SER A 313 0.42 4.76 10.79
C SER A 313 1.13 3.67 11.63
N GLU A 314 2.40 3.85 12.03
CA GLU A 314 3.13 2.83 12.82
C GLU A 314 2.57 2.71 14.23
N CYS A 315 2.51 3.82 14.96
CA CYS A 315 2.12 3.88 16.37
C CYS A 315 1.61 5.28 16.74
N ILE A 316 0.94 5.37 17.89
CA ILE A 316 0.47 6.63 18.48
C ILE A 316 0.62 6.58 20.00
N ASN A 317 0.98 7.71 20.61
CA ASN A 317 1.07 7.86 22.06
C ASN A 317 -0.31 8.10 22.69
N GLY A 318 -0.58 7.47 23.84
CA GLY A 318 -1.71 7.82 24.73
C GLY A 318 -2.99 6.97 24.64
N LEU A 319 -3.02 5.88 23.88
CA LEU A 319 -4.12 4.90 23.93
C LEU A 319 -4.27 4.31 25.34
N SER A 320 -5.48 4.29 25.90
CA SER A 320 -5.74 3.73 27.23
C SER A 320 -5.91 2.20 27.22
N SER A 321 -6.22 1.62 26.06
CA SER A 321 -6.31 0.15 25.89
C SER A 321 -4.95 -0.55 25.75
N VAL A 322 -3.87 0.19 25.49
CA VAL A 322 -2.50 -0.33 25.28
C VAL A 322 -1.57 0.22 26.37
N ILE A 323 -0.94 -0.68 27.13
CA ILE A 323 -0.05 -0.29 28.24
C ILE A 323 1.41 -0.44 27.80
N GLY A 324 2.09 0.68 27.60
CA GLY A 324 3.53 0.79 27.36
C GLY A 324 4.08 2.12 27.87
N ALA A 325 5.38 2.35 27.67
CA ALA A 325 5.94 3.70 27.78
C ALA A 325 5.59 4.51 26.52
N PRO A 326 5.48 5.85 26.61
CA PRO A 326 5.48 6.71 25.44
C PRO A 326 6.75 6.53 24.60
N ASP A 327 6.65 6.82 23.31
CA ASP A 327 7.71 6.66 22.30
C ASP A 327 7.70 7.89 21.40
N GLU A 328 8.73 8.73 21.52
CA GLU A 328 8.82 10.02 20.82
C GLU A 328 8.83 9.90 19.29
N LEU A 329 9.14 8.72 18.75
CA LEU A 329 9.14 8.49 17.31
C LEU A 329 7.74 8.17 16.75
N CYS A 330 6.73 7.97 17.61
CA CYS A 330 5.32 7.91 17.19
C CYS A 330 4.72 9.30 16.89
N ASP A 331 5.39 10.38 17.30
CA ASP A 331 4.93 11.76 17.07
C ASP A 331 5.51 12.35 15.76
N ILE A 332 6.33 11.57 15.03
CA ILE A 332 6.94 11.95 13.75
C ILE A 332 5.92 11.80 12.60
N GLU A 333 5.71 12.88 11.84
CA GLU A 333 4.68 12.97 10.80
C GLU A 333 3.29 12.48 11.29
N ALA A 334 3.00 12.76 12.57
CA ALA A 334 1.78 12.36 13.24
C ALA A 334 0.64 13.35 12.95
N VAL A 335 -0.33 12.91 12.16
CA VAL A 335 -1.46 13.74 11.72
C VAL A 335 -2.52 13.93 12.81
N ARG A 336 -2.62 13.00 13.78
CA ARG A 336 -3.59 13.02 14.89
C ARG A 336 -2.88 12.72 16.21
N ILE A 337 -2.97 13.62 17.18
CA ILE A 337 -2.40 13.44 18.53
C ILE A 337 -3.53 13.27 19.54
N LEU A 338 -3.46 12.25 20.41
CA LEU A 338 -4.50 12.00 21.42
C LEU A 338 -4.54 13.11 22.48
N GLY A 339 -5.73 13.64 22.74
CA GLY A 339 -5.95 14.80 23.61
C GLY A 339 -5.75 16.16 22.93
N GLU A 340 -5.26 16.22 21.69
CA GLU A 340 -5.20 17.45 20.90
C GLU A 340 -6.62 17.94 20.57
N ASN A 341 -6.88 19.24 20.76
CA ASN A 341 -8.09 19.87 20.27
C ASN A 341 -7.90 20.30 18.80
N LYS A 342 -7.98 19.33 17.88
CA LYS A 342 -7.84 19.54 16.44
C LYS A 342 -8.81 20.62 15.96
N THR A 343 -8.33 21.49 15.09
CA THR A 343 -9.17 22.39 14.28
C THR A 343 -9.10 21.89 12.84
N TYR A 344 -10.25 21.76 12.18
CA TYR A 344 -10.35 21.22 10.83
C TYR A 344 -11.41 21.95 10.00
N ILE A 345 -11.30 21.83 8.68
CA ILE A 345 -12.25 22.40 7.71
C ILE A 345 -13.26 21.29 7.36
N ALA A 346 -14.54 21.53 7.62
CA ALA A 346 -15.64 20.61 7.34
C ALA A 346 -16.63 21.24 6.35
N PRO A 347 -17.42 20.46 5.60
CA PRO A 347 -18.50 21.01 4.77
C PRO A 347 -19.49 21.87 5.58
N ASP A 348 -20.08 22.88 4.97
CA ASP A 348 -21.14 23.68 5.60
C ASP A 348 -22.51 23.01 5.40
N GLU A 349 -22.95 22.21 6.37
CA GLU A 349 -24.29 21.57 6.36
C GLU A 349 -25.46 22.57 6.34
N SER A 350 -25.21 23.87 6.53
CA SER A 350 -26.22 24.94 6.41
C SER A 350 -26.30 25.59 5.02
N SER A 351 -25.42 25.18 4.09
CA SER A 351 -25.31 25.70 2.73
C SER A 351 -25.82 24.72 1.67
N GLU A 352 -26.37 25.24 0.58
CA GLU A 352 -26.65 24.47 -0.64
C GLU A 352 -25.44 24.41 -1.60
N ASP A 353 -24.36 25.14 -1.31
CA ASP A 353 -23.11 25.14 -2.09
C ASP A 353 -22.12 24.08 -1.58
N LEU A 354 -21.77 23.12 -2.44
CA LEU A 354 -20.79 22.05 -2.18
C LEU A 354 -19.35 22.58 -1.95
N LEU A 355 -19.09 23.85 -2.24
CA LEU A 355 -17.81 24.52 -1.97
C LEU A 355 -17.84 25.38 -0.69
N ALA A 356 -18.96 25.42 0.04
CA ALA A 356 -19.03 26.05 1.34
C ALA A 356 -18.44 25.15 2.43
N PHE A 357 -17.55 25.71 3.25
CA PHE A 357 -16.89 25.02 4.35
C PHE A 357 -16.94 25.86 5.63
N THR A 358 -17.07 25.18 6.77
CA THR A 358 -16.97 25.78 8.11
C THR A 358 -15.71 25.31 8.83
N GLN A 359 -15.30 26.07 9.86
CA GLN A 359 -14.24 25.69 10.77
C GLN A 359 -14.83 24.93 11.96
N ALA A 360 -14.56 23.62 12.02
CA ALA A 360 -14.93 22.75 13.12
C ALA A 360 -13.74 22.51 14.06
N SER A 361 -14.02 22.03 15.29
CA SER A 361 -12.97 21.65 16.23
C SER A 361 -13.43 20.54 17.17
N GLN A 362 -12.54 19.59 17.46
CA GLN A 362 -12.81 18.38 18.23
C GLN A 362 -11.56 17.93 18.97
N ILE A 363 -11.73 17.46 20.21
CA ILE A 363 -10.66 16.78 20.95
C ILE A 363 -10.54 15.35 20.44
N THR A 364 -9.39 15.00 19.88
CA THR A 364 -9.02 13.63 19.47
C THR A 364 -8.99 12.73 20.70
N LYS A 365 -9.72 11.61 20.65
CA LYS A 365 -9.84 10.63 21.75
C LYS A 365 -9.68 9.22 21.22
N GLU A 366 -9.44 8.25 22.10
CA GLU A 366 -9.60 6.83 21.75
C GLU A 366 -11.08 6.55 21.44
N CYS A 367 -11.37 5.70 20.46
CA CYS A 367 -12.74 5.31 20.11
C CYS A 367 -13.39 4.47 21.23
N GLU A 368 -14.72 4.56 21.37
CA GLU A 368 -15.45 3.66 22.26
C GLU A 368 -15.48 2.25 21.67
N ASN A 369 -15.37 1.21 22.50
CA ASN A 369 -15.19 -0.16 22.04
C ASN A 369 -16.33 -0.64 21.12
N GLY A 370 -16.02 -0.90 19.85
CA GLY A 370 -16.98 -1.29 18.82
C GLY A 370 -17.72 -0.13 18.13
N VAL A 371 -17.31 1.12 18.38
CA VAL A 371 -17.83 2.34 17.75
C VAL A 371 -16.80 2.88 16.75
N VAL A 372 -17.18 2.94 15.47
CA VAL A 372 -16.39 3.63 14.45
C VAL A 372 -16.65 5.14 14.48
N GLY A 373 -15.63 5.94 14.11
CA GLY A 373 -15.72 7.39 14.07
C GLY A 373 -15.71 7.99 12.66
N ASP A 374 -15.90 9.30 12.62
CA ASP A 374 -16.06 10.11 11.41
C ASP A 374 -15.04 11.28 11.36
N ASN A 375 -14.83 11.85 10.17
CA ASN A 375 -13.88 12.92 9.87
C ASN A 375 -12.39 12.55 10.04
N GLY A 376 -12.04 11.26 9.94
CA GLY A 376 -10.65 10.80 10.02
C GLY A 376 -9.75 11.39 8.92
N MET A 377 -10.27 11.51 7.69
CA MET A 377 -9.55 12.15 6.56
C MET A 377 -9.33 13.65 6.75
N LEU A 378 -10.02 14.29 7.70
CA LEU A 378 -9.81 15.69 8.09
C LEU A 378 -8.80 15.82 9.25
N GLY A 379 -8.11 14.73 9.60
CA GLY A 379 -7.21 14.66 10.75
C GLY A 379 -7.93 14.71 12.10
N ALA A 380 -9.21 14.35 12.15
CA ALA A 380 -10.08 14.49 13.33
C ALA A 380 -10.66 13.13 13.79
N GLY A 381 -11.82 13.14 14.44
CA GLY A 381 -12.54 11.93 14.87
C GLY A 381 -12.02 11.31 16.17
N CYS A 382 -12.03 9.99 16.24
CA CYS A 382 -11.46 9.18 17.32
C CYS A 382 -10.43 8.20 16.75
N VAL A 383 -9.47 7.77 17.57
CA VAL A 383 -8.44 6.80 17.22
C VAL A 383 -8.82 5.44 17.78
N ASP A 384 -8.97 4.44 16.91
CA ASP A 384 -9.11 3.05 17.36
C ASP A 384 -7.73 2.38 17.45
N PRO A 385 -7.51 1.37 18.33
CA PRO A 385 -6.27 0.60 18.35
C PRO A 385 -5.90 -0.04 17.00
N THR A 386 -6.86 -0.27 16.09
CA THR A 386 -6.59 -0.77 14.73
C THR A 386 -6.21 0.30 13.71
N ASP A 387 -6.26 1.59 14.05
CA ASP A 387 -5.79 2.69 13.19
C ASP A 387 -4.26 2.74 13.07
N PHE A 388 -3.52 2.11 14.01
CA PHE A 388 -2.05 2.12 14.04
C PHE A 388 -1.49 0.71 14.14
N HIS A 389 -0.49 0.38 13.31
CA HIS A 389 0.04 -0.97 13.11
C HIS A 389 0.44 -1.66 14.43
N ARG A 390 1.23 -0.99 15.29
CA ARG A 390 1.70 -1.51 16.57
C ARG A 390 0.57 -1.97 17.48
N SER A 391 -0.52 -1.20 17.58
CA SER A 391 -1.68 -1.55 18.39
C SER A 391 -2.63 -2.52 17.68
N ALA A 392 -2.72 -2.46 16.35
CA ALA A 392 -3.52 -3.36 15.53
C ALA A 392 -3.02 -4.82 15.65
N LEU A 393 -1.69 -5.03 15.66
CA LEU A 393 -1.09 -6.34 15.92
C LEU A 393 -1.49 -6.93 17.29
N LEU A 394 -1.70 -6.09 18.32
CA LEU A 394 -2.15 -6.54 19.65
C LEU A 394 -3.63 -6.98 19.62
N VAL A 395 -4.48 -6.27 18.87
CA VAL A 395 -5.86 -6.70 18.59
C VAL A 395 -5.86 -8.04 17.84
N GLY A 396 -4.95 -8.22 16.88
CA GLY A 396 -4.75 -9.48 16.17
C GLY A 396 -4.40 -10.67 17.09
N LEU A 397 -3.49 -10.47 18.04
CA LEU A 397 -3.14 -11.48 19.05
C LEU A 397 -4.33 -11.83 19.97
N LYS A 398 -5.20 -10.88 20.31
CA LYS A 398 -6.41 -11.14 21.10
C LYS A 398 -7.46 -11.94 20.33
N GLU A 399 -7.66 -11.64 19.05
CA GLU A 399 -8.57 -12.41 18.19
C GLU A 399 -8.02 -13.81 17.90
N GLU A 400 -6.70 -14.01 17.89
CA GLU A 400 -6.09 -15.34 17.80
C GLU A 400 -6.36 -16.21 19.05
N GLN A 401 -6.40 -15.61 20.24
CA GLN A 401 -6.75 -16.31 21.50
C GLN A 401 -8.23 -16.76 21.54
N THR A 402 -9.13 -16.09 20.82
CA THR A 402 -10.58 -16.38 20.85
C THR A 402 -11.08 -17.15 19.64
N THR A 403 -10.52 -16.91 18.45
CA THR A 403 -10.92 -17.56 17.18
C THR A 403 -9.97 -18.65 16.72
N GLY A 404 -8.75 -18.70 17.27
CA GLY A 404 -7.67 -19.56 16.79
C GLY A 404 -6.89 -19.00 15.59
N PHE A 405 -7.32 -17.88 15.00
CA PHE A 405 -6.69 -17.21 13.85
C PHE A 405 -6.40 -15.74 14.15
N ASN A 406 -5.27 -15.22 13.67
CA ASN A 406 -4.94 -13.81 13.77
C ASN A 406 -5.38 -13.07 12.49
N PRO A 407 -6.45 -12.25 12.49
CA PRO A 407 -6.88 -11.52 11.29
C PRO A 407 -5.98 -10.32 10.95
N ILE A 408 -5.11 -9.88 11.86
CA ILE A 408 -4.24 -8.70 11.71
C ILE A 408 -2.77 -9.15 11.77
N LYS A 409 -2.41 -10.15 10.97
CA LYS A 409 -1.04 -10.68 10.88
C LYS A 409 -0.25 -10.02 9.76
N LEU A 410 -0.26 -8.69 9.78
CA LEU A 410 0.17 -7.83 8.69
C LEU A 410 1.69 -7.63 8.67
N GLY A 411 2.29 -7.75 7.49
CA GLY A 411 3.62 -7.21 7.19
C GLY A 411 3.56 -5.70 6.90
N VAL A 412 4.73 -5.10 6.68
CA VAL A 412 4.92 -3.64 6.63
C VAL A 412 5.58 -3.17 5.33
N ILE A 413 4.98 -2.17 4.68
CA ILE A 413 5.61 -1.35 3.64
C ILE A 413 5.41 0.15 3.92
N GLY A 414 6.10 1.00 3.18
CA GLY A 414 5.69 2.40 2.90
C GLY A 414 5.46 2.57 1.40
N SER A 415 4.90 3.71 1.00
CA SER A 415 4.71 4.11 -0.41
C SER A 415 4.67 5.64 -0.49
N THR A 416 4.68 6.25 -1.67
CA THR A 416 4.51 7.72 -1.74
C THR A 416 3.07 8.18 -1.52
N ASP A 417 2.08 7.46 -2.08
CA ASP A 417 0.74 8.00 -2.33
C ASP A 417 0.84 9.33 -3.12
N THR A 418 1.67 9.33 -4.19
CA THR A 418 1.88 10.54 -4.99
C THR A 418 0.75 10.75 -5.98
N HIS A 419 0.14 11.94 -5.94
CA HIS A 419 -0.90 12.40 -6.86
C HIS A 419 -0.33 13.24 -8.02
N VAL A 420 0.99 13.17 -8.26
CA VAL A 420 1.67 13.85 -9.39
C VAL A 420 2.50 12.87 -10.24
N SER A 421 2.20 11.57 -10.18
CA SER A 421 2.92 10.52 -10.91
C SER A 421 4.42 10.39 -10.57
N SER A 422 4.92 11.07 -9.53
CA SER A 422 6.35 11.10 -9.17
C SER A 422 6.72 9.95 -8.22
N ALA A 423 6.49 8.71 -8.66
CA ALA A 423 6.72 7.49 -7.89
C ALA A 423 8.08 7.48 -7.18
N GLY A 424 8.13 7.20 -5.88
CA GLY A 424 9.36 7.14 -5.10
C GLY A 424 10.12 8.46 -4.93
N ASN A 425 9.52 9.65 -5.18
CA ASN A 425 10.17 10.95 -4.97
C ASN A 425 10.24 11.39 -3.49
N VAL A 426 10.72 10.48 -2.64
CA VAL A 426 10.74 10.57 -1.17
C VAL A 426 11.82 11.50 -0.60
N LYS A 427 12.59 12.17 -1.46
CA LYS A 427 13.81 12.88 -1.05
C LYS A 427 13.48 14.29 -0.56
N GLU A 428 13.44 14.48 0.76
CA GLU A 428 13.20 15.75 1.47
C GLU A 428 13.79 16.99 0.76
N SER A 429 15.04 16.93 0.33
CA SER A 429 15.74 18.05 -0.32
C SER A 429 15.24 18.41 -1.73
N SER A 430 14.44 17.56 -2.39
CA SER A 430 13.98 17.69 -3.78
C SER A 430 12.52 17.29 -4.01
N TRP A 431 11.74 17.11 -2.94
CA TRP A 431 10.30 16.84 -3.03
C TRP A 431 9.58 17.95 -3.82
N VAL A 432 8.60 17.57 -4.63
CA VAL A 432 7.88 18.48 -5.57
C VAL A 432 6.43 18.72 -5.19
N GLY A 433 5.99 18.19 -4.04
CA GLY A 433 4.58 18.02 -3.68
C GLY A 433 4.07 16.62 -4.00
N ALA A 434 2.94 16.27 -3.40
CA ALA A 434 2.15 15.09 -3.68
C ALA A 434 0.83 15.46 -4.38
N VAL A 435 0.08 16.49 -3.94
CA VAL A 435 -1.31 16.77 -4.35
C VAL A 435 -1.55 18.17 -4.95
N VAL A 436 -2.82 18.51 -5.22
CA VAL A 436 -3.23 19.81 -5.79
C VAL A 436 -2.99 20.92 -4.77
N GLY A 437 -2.33 22.00 -5.19
CA GLY A 437 -1.92 23.09 -4.29
C GLY A 437 -0.54 22.89 -3.67
N GLU A 438 0.32 22.08 -4.30
CA GLU A 438 1.69 21.82 -3.83
C GLU A 438 2.76 22.02 -4.92
N GLY A 439 2.38 22.66 -6.04
CA GLY A 439 3.23 22.80 -7.24
C GLY A 439 4.45 23.72 -7.07
N THR A 440 4.44 24.62 -6.08
CA THR A 440 5.54 25.54 -5.78
C THR A 440 5.92 25.53 -4.30
N SER A 441 7.14 26.02 -4.01
CA SER A 441 7.66 26.14 -2.64
C SER A 441 6.85 27.07 -1.72
N LEU A 442 6.01 27.97 -2.27
CA LEU A 442 5.11 28.79 -1.44
C LEU A 442 3.84 28.03 -1.10
N GLU A 443 3.17 27.44 -2.10
CA GLU A 443 1.91 26.70 -1.90
C GLU A 443 2.08 25.53 -0.93
N ARG A 444 3.20 24.79 -1.02
CA ARG A 444 3.49 23.70 -0.05
C ARG A 444 3.61 24.17 1.40
N LEU A 445 4.01 25.41 1.65
CA LEU A 445 4.15 25.94 3.02
C LEU A 445 2.80 26.37 3.62
N GLU A 446 1.71 26.33 2.85
CA GLU A 446 0.36 26.52 3.35
C GLU A 446 -0.25 25.20 3.87
N LYS A 447 -1.38 25.29 4.59
CA LYS A 447 -2.13 24.10 5.03
C LYS A 447 -3.06 23.62 3.92
N GLY A 448 -2.86 22.38 3.47
CA GLY A 448 -3.72 21.74 2.47
C GLY A 448 -5.04 21.22 3.02
N ILE A 449 -5.77 20.49 2.18
CA ILE A 449 -6.93 19.67 2.57
C ILE A 449 -6.43 18.23 2.71
N LEU A 450 -7.18 17.39 3.43
CA LEU A 450 -6.87 15.96 3.57
C LEU A 450 -5.42 15.71 4.04
N THR A 451 -4.98 16.54 4.98
CA THR A 451 -3.70 16.42 5.70
C THR A 451 -2.48 16.50 4.78
N SER A 452 -2.48 17.55 3.95
CA SER A 452 -1.44 17.87 2.96
C SER A 452 -0.87 19.29 3.17
N GLY A 453 0.03 19.72 2.29
CA GLY A 453 0.79 20.97 2.39
C GLY A 453 1.83 20.83 3.50
N ILE A 454 1.92 21.82 4.38
CA ILE A 454 2.88 21.82 5.50
C ILE A 454 2.68 20.65 6.48
N ASP A 455 1.45 20.14 6.58
CA ASP A 455 1.08 18.96 7.38
C ASP A 455 1.48 17.61 6.71
N GLY A 456 1.89 17.63 5.44
CA GLY A 456 2.32 16.44 4.67
C GLY A 456 3.84 16.27 4.57
N ASN A 457 4.27 15.14 4.00
CA ASN A 457 5.68 14.74 3.85
C ASN A 457 5.97 14.06 2.49
N PRO A 458 7.22 13.70 2.14
CA PRO A 458 7.55 13.11 0.83
C PRO A 458 7.02 11.70 0.56
N GLY A 459 6.54 11.00 1.60
CA GLY A 459 6.12 9.60 1.55
C GLY A 459 7.28 8.61 1.65
N GLY A 460 6.95 7.32 1.72
CA GLY A 460 7.89 6.21 1.95
C GLY A 460 8.17 5.34 0.73
N LEU A 461 8.90 4.24 0.95
CA LEU A 461 9.16 3.21 -0.06
C LEU A 461 8.80 1.80 0.42
N ALA A 462 8.40 0.95 -0.53
CA ALA A 462 8.14 -0.45 -0.33
C ALA A 462 9.43 -1.24 -0.54
N GLY A 463 9.95 -1.85 0.52
CA GLY A 463 11.11 -2.73 0.49
C GLY A 463 10.69 -4.20 0.50
N VAL A 464 11.28 -5.00 -0.38
CA VAL A 464 11.07 -6.46 -0.39
C VAL A 464 12.39 -7.20 -0.43
N TRP A 465 12.45 -8.37 0.19
CA TRP A 465 13.52 -9.34 -0.07
C TRP A 465 12.99 -10.41 -1.01
N ALA A 466 13.22 -10.21 -2.30
CA ALA A 466 12.90 -11.16 -3.37
C ALA A 466 14.15 -11.95 -3.75
N GLU A 467 14.00 -13.13 -4.35
CA GLU A 467 15.15 -13.92 -4.80
C GLU A 467 15.74 -13.32 -6.09
N GLU A 468 14.91 -12.59 -6.86
CA GLU A 468 15.27 -11.87 -8.08
C GLU A 468 14.24 -10.75 -8.37
N ASN A 469 14.54 -9.83 -9.30
CA ASN A 469 13.58 -8.78 -9.72
C ASN A 469 12.62 -9.31 -10.79
N THR A 470 11.62 -10.10 -10.37
CA THR A 470 10.52 -10.60 -11.21
C THR A 470 9.18 -10.47 -10.48
N ARG A 471 8.08 -10.34 -11.26
CA ARG A 471 6.71 -10.23 -10.72
C ARG A 471 6.39 -11.31 -9.69
N ASP A 472 6.68 -12.58 -10.01
CA ASP A 472 6.39 -13.69 -9.09
C ASP A 472 7.29 -13.69 -7.85
N SER A 473 8.60 -13.49 -7.99
CA SER A 473 9.54 -13.50 -6.84
C SER A 473 9.25 -12.36 -5.85
N ILE A 474 8.85 -11.18 -6.36
CA ILE A 474 8.40 -10.04 -5.56
C ILE A 474 7.01 -10.30 -4.96
N PHE A 475 6.02 -10.76 -5.74
CA PHE A 475 4.66 -10.99 -5.24
C PHE A 475 4.64 -12.10 -4.17
N ASP A 476 5.48 -13.13 -4.30
CA ASP A 476 5.68 -14.13 -3.27
C ASP A 476 6.38 -13.57 -2.02
N ALA A 477 7.17 -12.49 -2.15
CA ALA A 477 7.73 -11.74 -1.02
C ALA A 477 6.63 -10.99 -0.25
N LEU A 478 5.72 -10.33 -0.98
CA LEU A 478 4.53 -9.68 -0.41
C LEU A 478 3.65 -10.69 0.35
N LEU A 479 3.37 -11.86 -0.26
CA LEU A 479 2.57 -12.93 0.35
C LEU A 479 3.23 -13.52 1.61
N ARG A 480 4.54 -13.83 1.58
CA ARG A 480 5.24 -14.36 2.76
C ARG A 480 5.50 -13.28 3.83
N LYS A 481 5.30 -12.00 3.49
CA LYS A 481 5.52 -10.81 4.34
C LYS A 481 6.99 -10.57 4.67
N GLU A 482 7.90 -10.97 3.79
CA GLU A 482 9.34 -10.70 3.93
C GLU A 482 9.67 -9.31 3.35
N VAL A 483 8.95 -8.33 3.87
CA VAL A 483 8.88 -6.95 3.39
C VAL A 483 9.16 -5.97 4.52
N PHE A 484 9.52 -4.75 4.15
CA PHE A 484 9.81 -3.66 5.07
C PHE A 484 9.36 -2.32 4.46
N GLY A 485 9.03 -1.36 5.30
CA GLY A 485 8.78 0.03 4.89
C GLY A 485 9.97 0.91 5.24
N THR A 486 10.20 1.97 4.46
CA THR A 486 11.05 3.09 4.87
C THR A 486 10.29 4.41 4.75
N SER A 487 10.63 5.42 5.54
CA SER A 487 10.06 6.77 5.44
C SER A 487 10.68 7.62 4.31
N GLY A 488 11.68 7.07 3.62
CA GLY A 488 12.28 7.68 2.43
C GLY A 488 13.58 6.98 2.01
N PRO A 489 14.69 7.11 2.76
CA PRO A 489 15.97 6.48 2.43
C PRO A 489 15.86 4.96 2.22
N ARG A 490 16.68 4.45 1.30
CA ARG A 490 16.79 3.02 0.94
C ARG A 490 17.63 2.22 1.94
N ILE A 491 17.27 2.34 3.22
CA ILE A 491 17.77 1.53 4.33
C ILE A 491 17.43 0.07 4.07
N ARG A 492 18.37 -0.86 4.27
CA ARG A 492 18.19 -2.31 4.05
C ARG A 492 18.21 -3.05 5.39
N PRO A 493 17.04 -3.34 6.00
CA PRO A 493 16.94 -4.09 7.24
C PRO A 493 16.83 -5.61 7.00
N ARG A 494 17.56 -6.38 7.80
CA ARG A 494 17.45 -7.84 7.94
C ARG A 494 17.08 -8.16 9.38
N PHE A 495 16.02 -8.94 9.56
CA PHE A 495 15.52 -9.33 10.87
C PHE A 495 15.11 -10.80 10.89
N PHE A 496 15.67 -11.55 11.84
CA PHE A 496 15.41 -12.96 12.05
C PHE A 496 15.26 -13.24 13.55
N ALA A 497 14.43 -14.22 13.91
CA ALA A 497 14.29 -14.69 15.29
C ALA A 497 14.43 -16.21 15.39
N GLY A 498 15.02 -16.72 16.48
CA GLY A 498 15.23 -18.15 16.65
C GLY A 498 15.77 -18.54 18.03
N TRP A 499 15.71 -19.84 18.31
CA TRP A 499 16.15 -20.43 19.58
C TRP A 499 17.66 -20.71 19.63
N ASP A 500 18.29 -20.81 18.46
CA ASP A 500 19.66 -21.32 18.28
C ASP A 500 20.56 -20.37 17.47
N ILE A 501 20.16 -19.11 17.33
CA ILE A 501 20.99 -18.05 16.73
C ILE A 501 22.27 -17.85 17.58
N GLU A 502 23.43 -17.95 16.94
CA GLU A 502 24.73 -17.75 17.57
C GLU A 502 24.98 -16.26 17.92
N GLU A 503 25.52 -15.99 19.12
CA GLU A 503 25.74 -14.62 19.61
C GLU A 503 26.77 -13.81 18.81
N ASN A 504 27.66 -14.52 18.12
CA ASN A 504 28.70 -13.97 17.23
C ASN A 504 28.31 -14.00 15.73
N LEU A 505 27.05 -14.29 15.38
CA LEU A 505 26.63 -14.44 13.98
C LEU A 505 26.90 -13.18 13.13
N CYS A 506 26.83 -11.97 13.73
CA CYS A 506 27.21 -10.70 13.09
C CYS A 506 28.69 -10.60 12.64
N ALA A 507 29.57 -11.49 13.09
CA ALA A 507 30.97 -11.54 12.69
C ALA A 507 31.26 -12.63 11.63
N ALA A 508 30.22 -13.32 11.17
CA ALA A 508 30.35 -14.41 10.20
C ALA A 508 30.22 -13.89 8.76
N PRO A 509 31.04 -14.38 7.79
CA PRO A 509 30.91 -13.97 6.39
C PRO A 509 29.64 -14.53 5.74
N ASP A 510 29.14 -15.64 6.26
CA ASP A 510 27.95 -16.40 5.87
C ASP A 510 26.72 -16.08 6.75
N MET A 511 26.71 -14.88 7.36
CA MET A 511 25.72 -14.44 8.35
C MET A 511 24.26 -14.63 7.92
N ILE A 512 23.91 -14.32 6.66
CA ILE A 512 22.53 -14.36 6.17
C ILE A 512 22.07 -15.79 5.87
N GLU A 513 22.90 -16.58 5.20
CA GLU A 513 22.65 -18.00 4.90
C GLU A 513 22.36 -18.77 6.19
N ARG A 514 23.23 -18.60 7.19
CA ARG A 514 23.07 -19.20 8.51
C ARG A 514 21.90 -18.62 9.31
N ALA A 515 21.43 -17.41 9.02
CA ALA A 515 20.22 -16.85 9.62
C ALA A 515 18.94 -17.45 9.03
N TYR A 516 18.93 -17.81 7.74
CA TYR A 516 17.84 -18.60 7.13
C TYR A 516 17.82 -20.05 7.62
N ASP A 517 18.99 -20.67 7.84
CA ASP A 517 19.08 -22.04 8.37
C ASP A 517 18.67 -22.15 9.85
N SER A 518 19.04 -21.18 10.69
CA SER A 518 18.87 -21.24 12.15
C SER A 518 17.73 -20.40 12.71
N GLY A 519 17.08 -19.59 11.88
CA GLY A 519 16.09 -18.60 12.29
C GLY A 519 14.89 -18.49 11.35
N VAL A 520 13.86 -17.81 11.86
CA VAL A 520 12.67 -17.43 11.11
C VAL A 520 12.85 -15.97 10.66
N PRO A 521 12.75 -15.64 9.35
CA PRO A 521 12.82 -14.26 8.88
C PRO A 521 11.54 -13.48 9.23
N MET A 522 11.64 -12.15 9.16
CA MET A 522 10.49 -11.25 9.19
C MET A 522 9.35 -11.68 8.25
N GLY A 523 8.12 -11.57 8.74
CA GLY A 523 6.91 -12.13 8.13
C GLY A 523 6.54 -13.55 8.61
N GLY A 524 7.45 -14.25 9.30
CA GLY A 524 7.29 -15.64 9.71
C GLY A 524 6.77 -15.90 11.14
N ASP A 525 6.60 -17.18 11.45
CA ASP A 525 6.13 -17.71 12.74
C ASP A 525 7.22 -18.51 13.47
N ILE A 526 7.50 -18.13 14.72
CA ILE A 526 8.38 -18.88 15.61
C ILE A 526 7.61 -20.09 16.16
N LYS A 527 8.05 -21.30 15.78
CA LYS A 527 7.56 -22.55 16.36
C LYS A 527 7.96 -22.65 17.83
N SER A 528 7.07 -23.14 18.69
CA SER A 528 7.36 -23.37 20.10
C SER A 528 8.50 -24.39 20.30
N SER A 529 9.27 -24.21 21.37
CA SER A 529 10.44 -25.02 21.71
C SER A 529 10.29 -25.68 23.08
N ASP A 530 10.66 -26.95 23.17
CA ASP A 530 10.68 -27.71 24.43
C ASP A 530 11.78 -27.21 25.38
N GLY A 531 12.81 -26.54 24.85
CA GLY A 531 13.92 -26.01 25.62
C GLY A 531 13.57 -24.68 26.29
N GLY A 532 13.95 -24.53 27.57
CA GLY A 532 13.89 -23.24 28.28
C GLY A 532 14.96 -22.24 27.83
N LYS A 533 15.10 -22.03 26.53
CA LYS A 533 15.98 -21.02 25.92
C LYS A 533 15.22 -19.70 25.79
N ASN A 534 15.93 -18.59 25.91
CA ASN A 534 15.40 -17.28 25.54
C ASN A 534 15.33 -17.16 24.02
N LEU A 535 14.36 -16.38 23.54
CA LEU A 535 14.25 -16.06 22.13
C LEU A 535 15.36 -15.06 21.73
N LYS A 536 16.12 -15.40 20.69
CA LYS A 536 17.19 -14.56 20.15
C LYS A 536 16.78 -13.95 18.82
N PHE A 537 17.38 -12.80 18.51
CA PHE A 537 17.12 -12.03 17.30
C PHE A 537 18.43 -11.64 16.62
N LEU A 538 18.57 -11.93 15.32
CA LEU A 538 19.56 -11.25 14.49
C LEU A 538 18.93 -9.96 13.96
N MET A 539 19.50 -8.82 14.34
CA MET A 539 19.07 -7.49 13.92
C MET A 539 20.23 -6.83 13.17
N GLN A 540 20.06 -6.61 11.87
CA GLN A 540 21.07 -5.98 11.02
C GLN A 540 20.42 -4.94 10.11
N ALA A 541 21.06 -3.80 9.92
CA ALA A 541 20.69 -2.86 8.89
C ALA A 541 21.92 -2.25 8.22
N SER A 542 21.86 -2.07 6.90
CA SER A 542 22.78 -1.25 6.13
C SER A 542 22.08 0.04 5.70
N LYS A 543 22.80 1.15 5.67
CA LYS A 543 22.24 2.44 5.24
C LYS A 543 21.81 2.48 3.77
N ASP A 544 21.09 3.54 3.41
CA ASP A 544 21.08 4.04 2.05
C ASP A 544 22.50 4.55 1.67
N PRO A 545 23.11 4.11 0.56
CA PRO A 545 24.40 4.64 0.08
C PRO A 545 24.45 6.17 -0.03
N ASP A 546 23.32 6.80 -0.34
CA ASP A 546 23.15 8.24 -0.53
C ASP A 546 22.46 8.95 0.67
N GLY A 547 22.12 8.19 1.73
CA GLY A 547 21.51 8.69 2.97
C GLY A 547 22.53 8.84 4.12
N LEU A 548 22.03 8.99 5.35
CA LEU A 548 22.89 9.07 6.54
C LEU A 548 23.30 7.66 7.00
N GLY A 549 24.28 7.57 7.91
CA GLY A 549 24.56 6.29 8.57
C GLY A 549 23.43 5.94 9.56
N ILE A 550 23.21 4.65 9.85
CA ILE A 550 22.21 4.21 10.83
C ILE A 550 22.60 4.65 12.24
N GLU A 551 21.76 5.40 12.95
CA GLU A 551 22.00 5.80 14.34
C GLU A 551 21.65 4.69 15.32
N THR A 552 20.48 4.04 15.19
CA THR A 552 19.99 3.09 16.21
C THR A 552 19.18 1.94 15.59
N LEU A 553 19.30 0.74 16.18
CA LEU A 553 18.35 -0.36 16.02
C LEU A 553 17.52 -0.51 17.31
N GLN A 554 16.20 -0.53 17.18
CA GLN A 554 15.24 -0.83 18.25
C GLN A 554 14.49 -2.14 17.94
N LEU A 555 14.25 -2.93 18.97
CA LEU A 555 13.32 -4.06 18.95
C LEU A 555 11.99 -3.59 19.56
N ILE A 556 10.92 -3.61 18.77
CA ILE A 556 9.57 -3.34 19.24
C ILE A 556 8.92 -4.68 19.59
N LYS A 557 8.48 -4.83 20.84
CA LYS A 557 7.89 -6.06 21.39
C LYS A 557 6.46 -5.78 21.84
N GLY A 558 5.50 -6.48 21.26
CA GLY A 558 4.09 -6.42 21.68
C GLY A 558 3.60 -7.78 22.16
N TRP A 559 2.77 -7.82 23.21
CA TRP A 559 2.24 -9.06 23.77
C TRP A 559 0.91 -8.87 24.50
N ILE A 560 0.22 -9.98 24.77
CA ILE A 560 -0.94 -10.01 25.66
C ILE A 560 -0.49 -10.58 27.00
N ASP A 561 -0.74 -9.86 28.10
CA ASP A 561 -0.37 -10.35 29.44
C ASP A 561 -1.39 -11.35 30.02
N SER A 562 -1.04 -11.94 31.17
CA SER A 562 -1.87 -12.93 31.86
C SER A 562 -3.19 -12.39 32.44
N ALA A 563 -3.43 -11.07 32.36
CA ALA A 563 -4.71 -10.43 32.68
C ALA A 563 -5.50 -10.04 31.41
N GLY A 564 -4.98 -10.31 30.21
CA GLY A 564 -5.58 -9.94 28.93
C GLY A 564 -5.35 -8.47 28.54
N ALA A 565 -4.43 -7.76 29.16
CA ALA A 565 -4.07 -6.40 28.75
C ALA A 565 -3.13 -6.42 27.54
N MET A 566 -3.29 -5.44 26.64
CA MET A 566 -2.39 -5.25 25.51
C MET A 566 -1.14 -4.52 26.00
N ARG A 567 0.05 -5.08 25.74
CA ARG A 567 1.34 -4.55 26.19
C ARG A 567 2.24 -4.23 25.01
N THR A 568 3.02 -3.15 25.14
CA THR A 568 4.06 -2.80 24.18
C THR A 568 5.32 -2.30 24.89
N SER A 569 6.49 -2.59 24.30
CA SER A 569 7.79 -2.11 24.76
C SER A 569 8.68 -1.76 23.57
N VAL A 570 9.48 -0.69 23.72
CA VAL A 570 10.50 -0.25 22.77
C VAL A 570 11.86 -0.50 23.42
N ILE A 571 12.68 -1.37 22.83
CA ILE A 571 13.95 -1.81 23.40
C ILE A 571 15.09 -1.33 22.49
N PRO A 572 15.88 -0.31 22.88
CA PRO A 572 17.11 0.05 22.17
C PRO A 572 18.13 -1.09 22.25
N VAL A 573 18.61 -1.58 21.10
CA VAL A 573 19.49 -2.76 21.02
C VAL A 573 20.95 -2.40 20.73
N ILE A 574 21.18 -1.39 19.89
CA ILE A 574 22.50 -0.82 19.59
C ILE A 574 22.33 0.60 19.02
N SER A 575 23.21 1.53 19.43
CA SER A 575 23.17 2.94 19.01
C SER A 575 24.57 3.52 18.78
N GLU A 576 24.77 4.14 17.62
CA GLU A 576 25.97 4.89 17.22
C GLU A 576 25.58 6.32 16.81
N LYS A 577 25.72 7.29 17.73
CA LYS A 577 25.18 8.67 17.64
C LYS A 577 25.64 9.53 16.44
N LYS A 578 26.50 9.02 15.57
CA LYS A 578 26.97 9.71 14.35
C LYS A 578 26.42 9.08 13.06
N GLY A 579 25.67 7.99 13.18
CA GLY A 579 25.40 7.09 12.07
C GLY A 579 26.58 6.14 11.81
N ALA A 580 26.28 4.89 11.48
CA ALA A 580 27.22 3.90 10.95
C ALA A 580 26.73 3.35 9.60
N ASP A 581 27.64 3.00 8.68
CA ASP A 581 27.25 2.47 7.36
C ASP A 581 26.45 1.15 7.47
N SER A 582 26.67 0.40 8.55
CA SER A 582 25.79 -0.68 8.98
C SER A 582 25.86 -0.89 10.49
N LEU A 583 24.76 -1.34 11.10
CA LEU A 583 24.73 -1.89 12.46
C LEU A 583 24.31 -3.36 12.41
N CYS A 584 24.91 -4.20 13.24
CA CYS A 584 24.47 -5.58 13.45
C CYS A 584 24.58 -5.94 14.93
N LYS A 585 23.53 -6.56 15.47
CA LYS A 585 23.52 -7.12 16.82
C LYS A 585 22.68 -8.39 16.87
N VAL A 586 23.23 -9.43 17.50
CA VAL A 586 22.40 -10.52 18.04
C VAL A 586 21.94 -10.12 19.44
N PHE A 587 20.63 -10.04 19.61
CA PHE A 587 19.94 -9.71 20.85
C PHE A 587 19.27 -10.97 21.44
N SER A 588 19.01 -10.97 22.75
CA SER A 588 18.35 -12.05 23.47
C SER A 588 17.32 -11.43 24.41
N ASP A 589 16.05 -11.77 24.24
CA ASP A 589 14.97 -11.27 25.09
C ASP A 589 15.06 -11.94 26.47
N SER A 590 15.60 -11.22 27.46
CA SER A 590 15.69 -11.67 28.86
C SER A 590 14.30 -11.87 29.49
N ASP A 591 13.31 -11.15 28.96
CA ASP A 591 11.98 -11.00 29.52
C ASP A 591 10.96 -11.78 28.65
N PHE A 592 11.44 -12.82 27.97
CA PHE A 592 10.64 -13.71 27.13
C PHE A 592 9.82 -14.68 28.00
N ASP A 593 8.49 -14.56 27.96
CA ASP A 593 7.58 -15.50 28.59
C ASP A 593 6.87 -16.35 27.52
N ARG A 594 7.22 -17.65 27.49
CA ARG A 594 6.64 -18.63 26.56
C ARG A 594 5.13 -18.84 26.71
N SER A 595 4.52 -18.38 27.80
CA SER A 595 3.06 -18.47 28.00
C SER A 595 2.30 -17.34 27.32
N LEU A 596 2.99 -16.27 26.87
CA LEU A 596 2.38 -15.07 26.33
C LEU A 596 2.62 -14.96 24.81
N SER A 597 1.55 -15.08 24.02
CA SER A 597 1.61 -14.78 22.59
C SER A 597 2.05 -13.33 22.36
N SER A 598 2.98 -13.16 21.42
CA SER A 598 3.73 -11.93 21.20
C SER A 598 4.11 -11.73 19.74
N TYR A 599 4.46 -10.49 19.38
CA TYR A 599 5.10 -10.16 18.13
C TYR A 599 6.36 -9.33 18.39
N TYR A 600 7.25 -9.33 17.39
CA TYR A 600 8.50 -8.58 17.40
C TYR A 600 8.75 -7.96 16.04
N TYR A 601 9.16 -6.70 15.95
CA TYR A 601 9.75 -6.13 14.73
C TYR A 601 10.94 -5.22 15.06
N MET A 602 11.81 -5.02 14.08
CA MET A 602 12.91 -4.06 14.18
C MET A 602 12.50 -2.71 13.59
N ARG A 603 12.77 -1.64 14.34
CA ARG A 603 12.78 -0.26 13.83
C ARG A 603 14.22 0.23 13.72
N VAL A 604 14.59 0.70 12.54
CA VAL A 604 15.89 1.27 12.20
C VAL A 604 15.73 2.79 12.13
N ILE A 605 16.70 3.54 12.65
CA ILE A 605 16.61 5.01 12.79
C ILE A 605 17.91 5.64 12.27
N GLU A 606 17.83 6.59 11.35
CA GLU A 606 18.92 7.50 10.97
C GLU A 606 19.03 8.71 11.94
N PRO A 607 20.17 9.41 11.98
CA PRO A 607 20.33 10.67 12.67
C PRO A 607 19.31 11.72 12.21
N GLU A 608 19.12 12.72 13.05
CA GLU A 608 18.26 13.87 12.78
C GLU A 608 18.72 14.64 11.52
N SER A 609 17.76 14.83 10.61
CA SER A 609 17.91 15.34 9.24
C SER A 609 17.04 16.59 9.04
N ARG A 610 17.18 17.31 7.91
CA ARG A 610 16.34 18.47 7.58
C ARG A 610 15.02 18.04 6.93
N ARG A 611 13.88 18.50 7.46
CA ARG A 611 12.56 18.29 6.84
C ARG A 611 12.39 19.15 5.57
N TRP A 612 11.67 18.67 4.54
CA TRP A 612 11.53 19.30 3.20
C TRP A 612 11.24 20.80 3.25
N HIS A 613 10.32 21.23 4.12
CA HIS A 613 9.83 22.60 4.19
C HIS A 613 10.95 23.61 4.47
N THR A 614 12.02 23.20 5.17
CA THR A 614 13.20 24.06 5.38
C THR A 614 13.92 24.37 4.06
N PHE A 615 13.97 23.42 3.12
CA PHE A 615 14.58 23.61 1.80
C PHE A 615 13.71 24.51 0.91
N ASP A 616 12.39 24.45 1.05
CA ASP A 616 11.47 25.38 0.38
C ASP A 616 11.56 26.79 0.97
N CYS A 617 11.64 26.93 2.29
CA CYS A 617 11.98 28.19 2.94
C CYS A 617 13.32 28.75 2.44
N ASP A 618 14.34 27.92 2.21
CA ASP A 618 15.63 28.35 1.65
C ASP A 618 15.54 28.83 0.19
N ARG A 619 14.65 28.26 -0.62
CA ARG A 619 14.37 28.69 -2.02
C ARG A 619 13.69 30.05 -2.10
N ILE A 620 12.91 30.42 -1.09
CA ILE A 620 12.13 31.66 -1.08
C ILE A 620 13.01 32.85 -0.65
N PRO A 621 12.98 33.99 -1.37
CA PRO A 621 13.68 35.21 -0.98
C PRO A 621 13.30 35.67 0.44
N SER A 622 14.27 36.18 1.20
CA SER A 622 14.13 36.50 2.63
C SER A 622 12.87 37.31 3.00
N GLU A 623 12.53 38.27 2.15
CA GLU A 623 11.43 39.23 2.27
C GLU A 623 10.07 38.68 1.80
N GLN A 624 10.03 37.43 1.32
CA GLN A 624 8.83 36.72 0.85
C GLN A 624 8.55 35.44 1.67
N ARG A 625 9.39 35.11 2.67
CA ARG A 625 9.24 33.89 3.48
C ARG A 625 7.99 33.99 4.38
N PRO A 626 7.07 32.99 4.36
CA PRO A 626 5.93 32.95 5.28
C PRO A 626 6.39 32.72 6.74
N PRO A 627 5.56 33.06 7.75
CA PRO A 627 5.92 32.96 9.17
C PRO A 627 6.46 31.59 9.58
N VAL A 628 5.90 30.52 9.02
CA VAL A 628 6.24 29.11 9.30
C VAL A 628 7.71 28.77 9.04
N CYS A 629 8.41 29.55 8.22
CA CYS A 629 9.86 29.45 8.04
C CYS A 629 10.69 29.93 9.25
N SER A 630 10.05 30.38 10.34
CA SER A 630 10.72 31.06 11.47
C SER A 630 9.97 31.01 12.81
N ASP A 631 8.66 30.74 12.84
CA ASP A 631 7.86 30.77 14.07
C ASP A 631 7.99 29.51 14.95
N GLY A 632 8.48 28.40 14.38
CA GLY A 632 8.69 27.14 15.10
C GLY A 632 7.42 26.30 15.29
N THR A 633 6.35 26.56 14.53
CA THR A 633 5.10 25.78 14.57
C THR A 633 5.30 24.31 14.12
N TYR A 634 6.29 24.06 13.27
CA TYR A 634 6.68 22.73 12.79
C TYR A 634 8.13 22.43 13.17
N SER A 635 8.44 21.15 13.37
CA SER A 635 9.83 20.71 13.52
C SER A 635 10.61 21.01 12.24
N SER A 636 11.73 21.74 12.35
CA SER A 636 12.67 21.98 11.25
C SER A 636 13.42 20.71 10.82
N SER A 637 13.34 19.65 11.63
CA SER A 637 14.03 18.38 11.45
C SER A 637 13.10 17.17 11.43
N ILE A 638 13.60 16.09 10.84
CA ILE A 638 12.98 14.78 10.67
C ILE A 638 13.94 13.69 11.19
N ARG A 639 13.45 12.49 11.48
CA ARG A 639 14.27 11.28 11.61
C ARG A 639 13.76 10.21 10.67
N GLU A 640 14.62 9.82 9.74
CA GLU A 640 14.32 8.79 8.76
C GLU A 640 14.40 7.41 9.39
N MET A 641 13.47 6.53 9.00
CA MET A 641 13.24 5.24 9.64
C MET A 641 13.01 4.13 8.62
N ALA A 642 13.26 2.89 9.06
CA ALA A 642 12.77 1.69 8.39
C ALA A 642 12.18 0.70 9.39
N TRP A 643 11.12 0.02 8.98
CA TRP A 643 10.36 -0.90 9.81
C TRP A 643 10.27 -2.25 9.12
N THR A 644 10.75 -3.31 9.77
CA THR A 644 10.56 -4.68 9.26
C THR A 644 9.13 -5.15 9.48
N SER A 645 8.65 -6.06 8.64
CA SER A 645 7.49 -6.87 9.01
C SER A 645 7.71 -7.59 10.34
N PRO A 646 6.65 -7.88 11.12
CA PRO A 646 6.79 -8.59 12.37
C PRO A 646 7.18 -10.06 12.20
N ILE A 647 7.72 -10.63 13.28
CA ILE A 647 7.79 -12.07 13.52
C ILE A 647 6.88 -12.37 14.71
N TRP A 648 6.04 -13.40 14.60
CA TRP A 648 5.09 -13.77 15.65
C TRP A 648 5.57 -14.98 16.45
N TYR A 649 5.29 -14.96 17.75
CA TYR A 649 5.36 -16.12 18.63
C TYR A 649 3.97 -16.39 19.22
N ARG A 650 3.48 -17.61 19.03
CA ARG A 650 2.23 -18.09 19.60
C ARG A 650 2.54 -19.01 20.78
N SER A 651 1.95 -18.74 21.94
CA SER A 651 2.01 -19.68 23.07
C SER A 651 1.12 -20.90 22.83
N ASN A 652 1.50 -22.03 23.45
CA ASN A 652 0.83 -23.33 23.33
C ASN A 652 -0.35 -23.48 24.30
#